data_AF-A0A1K1NAS3-F1
#
_entry.id   AF-A0A1K1NAS3-F1
#
_cell.length_a   1.000
_cell.length_b   1.000
_cell.length_c   1.000
_cell.angle_alpha   90.00
_cell.angle_beta   90.00
_cell.angle_gamma   90.00
#
_symmetry.space_group_name_H-M   'P 1'
#
loop_
_entity.id
_entity.type
_entity.pdbx_description
1 polymer ?
#
loop_
_entity_poly.entity_id
_entity_poly.type
_entity_poly.pdbx_seq_one_letter_code
_entity_poly.pdbx_strand_id
1 'polypeptide(L)'
;MKKTFRRLAAAAASLTVAMSSFAGSAQLTASAAYGQGGNGTAIMEYLDRGIYAIKSGNGMFVSWRFNANDADETEFRLYRDNSLIYTSKAGAPTNYWDANGSASSQYRVDTVVNGTVKSSDNCKFSSGTNYFEIPLSKPGDIYSPNDCCVGDVDGDGQYEIFMKWDPSDSQDNSKTGYTSKVYIDCYTLEGKRLWRVDMGVNIRAGQHYTQMCVADFDCDGKAELITKTSDGTVDGTGKAIGNASADYRSSAGTVLTGNEYLTLFEGATGKALDTIDFPVPRGDATSSTAKSTWGDNYGNRCERYNSGIAYLDGVHPSAVYGRGYYTRLTLSAIDVRNGKLSKRWVYDTGFNKNDPAYGDGNHNLMVADFDNDGKQEVCMGSSCFDDNGKLLWSTNQGHGDAMHVGDLDPTNEGIEAFICHEDGNYGISMVDGKTGKLLWHYDGDKDTGRCCADNIIAGNGMAECWGARPAYSVYDAKGNKIGSKAPAMNFLIYWDGDLEREILDGTTITKATAIDTYQTIFNADGCVSNNGTKSVPCMTADLFGDWREEVMFRTEDNSKLRIYCTNTETSYRMTTLMHDMQYRMQDGCQQSSYNQPPHTSYYLGSETGVPARPSIKLNNTPPEPVNGKLIRNFVVKDTANAAGWKLMDSNTTGGLIYGDRDFTYTALSTELQGCEYIMTACNSKNTDSDLAEFSAASDTDVYVMVDTREEAENLVPAWLSGYTRTDLTATSSNGVDFVAYKKSFKEGEKVVLGTNGMTGYVVNYTVFVKAPAAEVEVTPFYGDANCDGMIDVRDTVAIIQAINGIALSEQGRLNGDVVGNGDGLTYDDAMAVMKYSLGLLNELNGK
;
A
#
# COMPACT_ATOMS: atom_id res chain seq x y z
N MET A 1 4.37 -41.28 -24.93
CA MET A 1 2.99 -41.44 -24.41
C MET A 1 2.86 -41.52 -22.88
N LYS A 2 3.86 -41.94 -22.09
CA LYS A 2 3.74 -42.02 -20.61
C LYS A 2 4.18 -40.78 -19.80
N LYS A 3 4.76 -39.75 -20.44
CA LYS A 3 5.21 -38.50 -19.76
C LYS A 3 4.18 -37.35 -19.81
N THR A 4 3.24 -37.39 -20.74
CA THR A 4 2.21 -36.35 -20.92
C THR A 4 1.03 -36.50 -19.93
N PHE A 5 0.78 -37.71 -19.43
CA PHE A 5 -0.30 -37.99 -18.47
C PHE A 5 0.00 -37.55 -17.03
N ARG A 6 1.28 -37.32 -16.65
CA ARG A 6 1.62 -36.81 -15.30
C ARG A 6 1.47 -35.30 -15.15
N ARG A 7 1.48 -34.54 -16.25
CA ARG A 7 1.29 -33.08 -16.22
C ARG A 7 -0.19 -32.66 -16.16
N LEU A 8 -1.10 -33.52 -16.62
CA LEU A 8 -2.55 -33.30 -16.52
C LEU A 8 -3.10 -33.65 -15.12
N ALA A 9 -2.41 -34.47 -14.33
CA ALA A 9 -2.84 -34.81 -12.97
C ALA A 9 -2.58 -33.70 -11.94
N ALA A 10 -1.63 -32.79 -12.20
CA ALA A 10 -1.34 -31.66 -11.30
C ALA A 10 -2.30 -30.47 -11.47
N ALA A 11 -2.90 -30.32 -12.66
CA ALA A 11 -3.88 -29.25 -12.94
C ALA A 11 -5.34 -29.66 -12.64
N ALA A 12 -5.60 -30.95 -12.40
CA ALA A 12 -6.93 -31.47 -12.06
C ALA A 12 -7.12 -31.79 -10.57
N ALA A 13 -6.05 -31.73 -9.77
CA ALA A 13 -6.12 -31.96 -8.32
C ALA A 13 -6.58 -30.71 -7.53
N SER A 14 -6.47 -29.52 -8.12
CA SER A 14 -6.91 -28.24 -7.53
C SER A 14 -8.36 -27.84 -7.84
N LEU A 15 -9.13 -28.68 -8.57
CA LEU A 15 -10.50 -28.36 -8.98
C LEU A 15 -11.59 -29.26 -8.36
N THR A 16 -11.27 -30.15 -7.40
CA THR A 16 -12.25 -31.15 -6.90
C THR A 16 -12.37 -31.27 -5.37
N VAL A 17 -12.04 -30.23 -4.61
CA VAL A 17 -12.39 -30.14 -3.18
C VAL A 17 -13.04 -28.78 -2.91
N ALA A 18 -14.22 -28.56 -3.49
CA ALA A 18 -15.06 -27.41 -3.18
C ALA A 18 -16.54 -27.76 -3.36
N MET A 19 -16.99 -28.88 -2.80
CA MET A 19 -18.43 -29.16 -2.59
C MET A 19 -18.61 -30.15 -1.43
N SER A 20 -18.23 -29.73 -0.22
CA SER A 20 -18.90 -30.20 0.99
C SER A 20 -19.87 -29.12 1.43
N SER A 21 -21.15 -29.47 1.40
CA SER A 21 -22.25 -28.66 1.90
C SER A 21 -22.04 -28.39 3.39
N PHE A 22 -21.77 -27.12 3.75
CA PHE A 22 -21.84 -26.66 5.14
C PHE A 22 -23.30 -26.68 5.59
N ALA A 23 -23.71 -27.79 6.20
CA ALA A 23 -24.91 -27.85 7.01
C ALA A 23 -24.57 -27.20 8.37
N GLY A 24 -25.19 -26.04 8.61
CA GLY A 24 -25.25 -25.28 9.86
C GLY A 24 -24.38 -25.74 11.02
N SER A 25 -23.16 -25.22 11.10
CA SER A 25 -22.46 -25.06 12.36
C SER A 25 -22.99 -23.80 13.05
N ALA A 26 -23.26 -23.90 14.35
CA ALA A 26 -23.58 -22.74 15.16
C ALA A 26 -22.41 -21.74 15.05
N GLN A 27 -22.74 -20.51 14.68
CA GLN A 27 -21.82 -19.39 14.70
C GLN A 27 -21.34 -19.21 16.14
N LEU A 28 -20.17 -19.77 16.46
CA LEU A 28 -19.46 -19.42 17.68
C LEU A 28 -19.06 -17.96 17.51
N THR A 29 -19.74 -17.08 18.23
CA THR A 29 -19.30 -15.70 18.39
C THR A 29 -17.91 -15.73 19.01
N ALA A 30 -16.90 -15.24 18.29
CA ALA A 30 -15.56 -15.04 18.83
C ALA A 30 -15.69 -14.29 20.17
N SER A 31 -15.30 -14.97 21.25
CA SER A 31 -15.36 -14.46 22.62
C SER A 31 -13.94 -14.17 23.07
N ALA A 32 -13.31 -13.18 22.45
CA ALA A 32 -12.16 -12.52 23.05
C ALA A 32 -12.18 -11.05 22.64
N ALA A 33 -12.13 -10.15 23.63
CA ALA A 33 -11.79 -8.75 23.42
C ALA A 33 -10.31 -8.58 22.99
N TYR A 34 -9.54 -9.67 23.00
CA TYR A 34 -8.16 -9.79 22.62
C TYR A 34 -8.01 -10.17 21.14
N GLY A 35 -6.89 -9.78 20.51
CA GLY A 35 -6.57 -10.16 19.13
C GLY A 35 -7.50 -9.56 18.08
N GLN A 36 -7.96 -8.33 18.23
CA GLN A 36 -8.83 -7.70 17.23
C GLN A 36 -8.05 -6.98 16.13
N GLY A 37 -6.73 -7.08 16.07
CA GLY A 37 -5.87 -6.39 15.10
C GLY A 37 -5.63 -4.90 15.34
N GLY A 38 -6.14 -4.34 16.45
CA GLY A 38 -5.83 -2.98 16.88
C GLY A 38 -6.45 -2.63 18.23
N ASN A 39 -6.01 -1.52 18.81
CA ASN A 39 -6.38 -1.04 20.14
C ASN A 39 -7.32 0.20 20.11
N GLY A 40 -7.76 0.63 18.92
CA GLY A 40 -8.60 1.80 18.67
C GLY A 40 -7.86 3.15 18.66
N THR A 41 -6.57 3.17 18.99
CA THR A 41 -5.76 4.39 19.08
C THR A 41 -4.52 4.38 18.19
N ALA A 42 -4.01 3.22 17.80
CA ALA A 42 -2.88 3.04 16.91
C ALA A 42 -3.14 3.74 15.57
N ILE A 43 -2.17 4.54 15.14
CA ILE A 43 -2.18 5.25 13.87
C ILE A 43 -1.35 4.43 12.88
N MET A 44 -2.04 3.70 12.01
CA MET A 44 -1.47 2.82 10.99
C MET A 44 -1.46 3.52 9.62
N GLU A 45 -0.77 2.90 8.66
CA GLU A 45 -0.64 3.44 7.31
C GLU A 45 -1.97 3.51 6.56
N TYR A 46 -2.19 4.61 5.84
CA TYR A 46 -3.12 4.61 4.71
C TYR A 46 -2.64 3.61 3.66
N LEU A 47 -3.55 2.80 3.13
CA LEU A 47 -3.27 1.94 1.99
C LEU A 47 -4.31 2.15 0.89
N ASP A 48 -3.85 2.20 -0.36
CA ASP A 48 -4.73 2.21 -1.52
C ASP A 48 -5.43 0.84 -1.68
N ARG A 49 -6.17 0.65 -2.78
CA ARG A 49 -6.84 -0.64 -3.02
C ARG A 49 -5.88 -1.79 -3.33
N GLY A 50 -4.59 -1.53 -3.56
CA GLY A 50 -3.58 -2.54 -3.84
C GLY A 50 -3.98 -3.48 -4.98
N ILE A 51 -4.64 -2.96 -6.01
CA ILE A 51 -5.22 -3.84 -7.04
C ILE A 51 -4.09 -4.42 -7.89
N TYR A 52 -4.06 -5.74 -7.98
CA TYR A 52 -3.17 -6.46 -8.89
C TYR A 52 -3.94 -7.40 -9.81
N ALA A 53 -3.40 -7.64 -11.00
CA ALA A 53 -3.88 -8.63 -11.95
C ALA A 53 -2.72 -9.49 -12.49
N ILE A 54 -2.76 -10.79 -12.28
CA ILE A 54 -1.72 -11.71 -12.75
C ILE A 54 -2.29 -12.79 -13.66
N LYS A 55 -1.46 -13.36 -14.52
CA LYS A 55 -1.88 -14.47 -15.37
C LYS A 55 -2.12 -15.73 -14.54
N SER A 56 -3.30 -16.31 -14.69
CA SER A 56 -3.66 -17.61 -14.10
C SER A 56 -4.34 -18.50 -15.13
N GLY A 57 -3.62 -19.53 -15.58
CA GLY A 57 -4.06 -20.40 -16.68
C GLY A 57 -4.27 -19.62 -17.98
N ASN A 58 -5.51 -19.62 -18.48
CA ASN A 58 -5.91 -18.90 -19.70
C ASN A 58 -6.54 -17.53 -19.42
N GLY A 59 -6.73 -17.16 -18.15
CA GLY A 59 -7.34 -15.89 -17.74
C GLY A 59 -6.41 -15.08 -16.83
N MET A 60 -7.00 -14.12 -16.12
CA MET A 60 -6.32 -13.27 -15.15
C MET A 60 -6.93 -13.47 -13.76
N PHE A 61 -6.09 -13.60 -12.74
CA PHE A 61 -6.51 -13.53 -11.35
C PHE A 61 -6.34 -12.08 -10.90
N VAL A 62 -7.41 -11.49 -10.36
CA VAL A 62 -7.44 -10.10 -9.89
C VAL A 62 -7.75 -10.08 -8.40
N SER A 63 -7.04 -9.27 -7.62
CA SER A 63 -7.24 -9.15 -6.18
C SER A 63 -6.99 -7.73 -5.69
N TRP A 64 -7.65 -7.34 -4.59
CA TRP A 64 -7.58 -5.99 -4.01
C TRP A 64 -7.86 -6.00 -2.50
N ARG A 65 -7.45 -4.93 -1.82
CA ARG A 65 -7.52 -4.81 -0.37
C ARG A 65 -8.94 -4.49 0.10
N PHE A 66 -9.30 -5.13 1.21
CA PHE A 66 -10.33 -4.64 2.12
C PHE A 66 -9.62 -3.92 3.27
N ASN A 67 -9.74 -2.61 3.34
CA ASN A 67 -9.02 -1.77 4.30
C ASN A 67 -9.83 -1.60 5.58
N ALA A 68 -9.19 -1.30 6.72
CA ALA A 68 -9.86 -1.21 8.04
C ALA A 68 -10.94 -0.11 8.14
N ASN A 69 -10.82 0.92 7.31
CA ASN A 69 -11.79 2.02 7.24
C ASN A 69 -12.97 1.77 6.29
N ASP A 70 -12.97 0.66 5.53
CA ASP A 70 -14.13 0.26 4.75
C ASP A 70 -15.25 -0.22 5.67
N ALA A 71 -16.51 0.02 5.29
CA ALA A 71 -17.65 -0.53 6.01
C ALA A 71 -17.87 -2.02 5.66
N ASP A 72 -18.48 -2.80 6.56
CA ASP A 72 -18.77 -4.22 6.31
C ASP A 72 -19.68 -4.43 5.09
N GLU A 73 -20.64 -3.52 4.90
CA GLU A 73 -21.57 -3.51 3.79
C GLU A 73 -20.97 -3.02 2.47
N THR A 74 -19.69 -2.61 2.45
CA THR A 74 -19.02 -2.13 1.23
C THR A 74 -19.10 -3.18 0.12
N GLU A 75 -19.55 -2.73 -1.04
CA GLU A 75 -19.57 -3.48 -2.29
C GLU A 75 -18.40 -3.02 -3.17
N PHE A 76 -17.70 -3.96 -3.79
CA PHE A 76 -16.66 -3.66 -4.77
C PHE A 76 -17.12 -4.13 -6.15
N ARG A 77 -17.05 -3.25 -7.13
CA ARG A 77 -17.40 -3.55 -8.53
C ARG A 77 -16.14 -3.59 -9.36
N LEU A 78 -15.81 -4.77 -9.89
CA LEU A 78 -14.64 -4.98 -10.74
C LEU A 78 -15.02 -4.81 -12.20
N TYR A 79 -14.32 -3.90 -12.87
CA TYR A 79 -14.44 -3.62 -14.29
C TYR A 79 -13.22 -4.13 -15.04
N ARG A 80 -13.44 -4.67 -16.24
CA ARG A 80 -12.41 -4.89 -17.25
C ARG A 80 -12.74 -4.06 -18.48
N ASP A 81 -11.81 -3.22 -18.92
CA ASP A 81 -11.98 -2.36 -20.10
C ASP A 81 -13.30 -1.58 -20.04
N ASN A 82 -13.59 -1.00 -18.85
CA ASN A 82 -14.83 -0.29 -18.49
C ASN A 82 -16.13 -1.12 -18.51
N SER A 83 -16.06 -2.43 -18.71
CA SER A 83 -17.21 -3.34 -18.57
C SER A 83 -17.22 -3.98 -17.19
N LEU A 84 -18.34 -3.90 -16.46
CA LEU A 84 -18.51 -4.58 -15.18
C LEU A 84 -18.45 -6.10 -15.41
N ILE A 85 -17.52 -6.79 -14.75
CA ILE A 85 -17.34 -8.24 -14.87
C ILE A 85 -17.63 -8.99 -13.57
N TYR A 86 -17.49 -8.33 -12.42
CA TYR A 86 -17.72 -8.95 -11.12
C TYR A 86 -18.17 -7.92 -10.08
N THR A 87 -18.95 -8.38 -9.09
CA THR A 87 -19.39 -7.56 -7.96
C THR A 87 -19.19 -8.36 -6.68
N SER A 88 -18.24 -7.94 -5.85
CA SER A 88 -18.03 -8.43 -4.50
C SER A 88 -18.99 -7.70 -3.57
N LYS A 89 -20.02 -8.38 -3.11
CA LYS A 89 -20.99 -7.85 -2.14
C LYS A 89 -20.44 -7.96 -0.71
N ALA A 90 -21.19 -7.44 0.26
CA ALA A 90 -20.93 -7.67 1.68
C ALA A 90 -20.65 -9.16 1.97
N GLY A 91 -19.49 -9.44 2.58
CA GLY A 91 -19.01 -10.79 2.91
C GLY A 91 -18.43 -11.62 1.76
N ALA A 92 -18.51 -11.16 0.50
CA ALA A 92 -17.86 -11.82 -0.64
C ALA A 92 -16.37 -11.45 -0.70
N PRO A 93 -15.50 -12.33 -1.23
CA PRO A 93 -14.05 -12.11 -1.24
C PRO A 93 -13.65 -10.93 -2.12
N THR A 94 -12.44 -10.40 -1.90
CA THR A 94 -11.85 -9.32 -2.68
C THR A 94 -10.85 -9.84 -3.73
N ASN A 95 -11.25 -10.93 -4.39
CA ASN A 95 -10.56 -11.52 -5.51
C ASN A 95 -11.55 -12.00 -6.59
N TYR A 96 -11.04 -12.26 -7.79
CA TYR A 96 -11.81 -12.82 -8.89
C TYR A 96 -10.91 -13.44 -9.96
N TRP A 97 -11.24 -14.64 -10.42
CA TRP A 97 -10.64 -15.21 -11.63
C TRP A 97 -11.42 -14.84 -12.90
N ASP A 98 -10.89 -13.89 -13.68
CA ASP A 98 -11.43 -13.49 -14.98
C ASP A 98 -10.94 -14.42 -16.11
N ALA A 99 -11.78 -15.38 -16.47
CA ALA A 99 -11.53 -16.33 -17.55
C ALA A 99 -11.35 -15.69 -18.94
N ASN A 100 -11.85 -14.47 -19.15
CA ASN A 100 -11.80 -13.76 -20.44
C ASN A 100 -10.73 -12.64 -20.45
N GLY A 101 -10.04 -12.45 -19.32
CA GLY A 101 -9.00 -11.46 -19.16
C GLY A 101 -7.72 -11.82 -19.91
N SER A 102 -6.93 -10.79 -20.23
CA SER A 102 -5.60 -10.96 -20.83
C SER A 102 -4.60 -9.98 -20.20
N ALA A 103 -3.31 -10.15 -20.50
CA ALA A 103 -2.26 -9.25 -20.01
C ALA A 103 -2.39 -7.80 -20.51
N SER A 104 -3.17 -7.55 -21.57
CA SER A 104 -3.47 -6.20 -22.06
C SER A 104 -4.74 -5.60 -21.45
N SER A 105 -5.55 -6.39 -20.75
CA SER A 105 -6.79 -5.94 -20.13
C SER A 105 -6.51 -4.94 -19.03
N GLN A 106 -7.34 -3.88 -18.98
CA GLN A 106 -7.26 -2.85 -17.95
C GLN A 106 -8.33 -3.13 -16.89
N TYR A 107 -7.93 -3.20 -15.62
CA TYR A 107 -8.85 -3.44 -14.51
C TYR A 107 -9.03 -2.19 -13.66
N ARG A 108 -10.23 -2.05 -13.11
CA ARG A 108 -10.60 -0.98 -12.17
C ARG A 108 -11.56 -1.54 -11.13
N VAL A 109 -11.42 -1.12 -9.88
CA VAL A 109 -12.34 -1.45 -8.79
C VAL A 109 -13.04 -0.18 -8.34
N ASP A 110 -14.37 -0.17 -8.39
CA ASP A 110 -15.18 0.89 -7.78
C ASP A 110 -15.61 0.44 -6.38
N THR A 111 -15.29 1.25 -5.37
CA THR A 111 -15.75 1.06 -3.98
C THR A 111 -17.12 1.70 -3.83
N VAL A 112 -18.13 0.92 -3.43
CA VAL A 112 -19.53 1.36 -3.38
C VAL A 112 -20.08 1.20 -1.97
N VAL A 113 -20.58 2.30 -1.40
CA VAL A 113 -21.21 2.33 -0.07
C VAL A 113 -22.62 2.87 -0.21
N ASN A 114 -23.62 2.11 0.26
CA ASN A 114 -25.04 2.45 0.17
C ASN A 114 -25.48 2.84 -1.26
N GLY A 115 -24.98 2.10 -2.26
CA GLY A 115 -25.28 2.31 -3.68
C GLY A 115 -24.55 3.48 -4.34
N THR A 116 -23.72 4.23 -3.60
CA THR A 116 -22.93 5.35 -4.11
C THR A 116 -21.46 4.96 -4.27
N VAL A 117 -20.87 5.22 -5.44
CA VAL A 117 -19.43 5.06 -5.66
C VAL A 117 -18.67 6.09 -4.81
N LYS A 118 -17.76 5.62 -3.96
CA LYS A 118 -16.89 6.42 -3.09
C LYS A 118 -15.53 6.65 -3.72
N SER A 119 -14.87 5.57 -4.13
CA SER A 119 -13.63 5.60 -4.88
C SER A 119 -13.72 4.78 -6.16
N SER A 120 -12.84 5.07 -7.11
CA SER A 120 -12.69 4.35 -8.37
C SER A 120 -11.19 4.25 -8.65
N ASP A 121 -10.65 3.06 -8.43
CA ASP A 121 -9.21 2.82 -8.38
C ASP A 121 -8.79 1.93 -9.55
N ASN A 122 -7.84 2.40 -10.35
CA ASN A 122 -7.30 1.62 -11.47
C ASN A 122 -6.23 0.65 -10.98
N CYS A 123 -6.19 -0.53 -11.59
CA CYS A 123 -5.13 -1.50 -11.36
C CYS A 123 -3.78 -0.96 -11.86
N LYS A 124 -2.86 -0.69 -10.93
CA LYS A 124 -1.50 -0.22 -11.22
C LYS A 124 -0.59 -1.40 -11.65
N PHE A 125 -0.88 -2.62 -11.19
CA PHE A 125 -0.01 -3.79 -11.39
C PHE A 125 -0.68 -4.91 -12.18
N SER A 126 -0.27 -5.06 -13.45
CA SER A 126 -0.70 -6.19 -14.29
C SER A 126 0.50 -6.96 -14.82
N SER A 127 0.47 -8.29 -14.70
CA SER A 127 1.55 -9.17 -15.18
C SER A 127 1.05 -10.32 -16.02
N GLY A 128 1.76 -10.60 -17.11
CA GLY A 128 1.57 -11.78 -17.95
C GLY A 128 2.10 -13.08 -17.34
N THR A 129 2.63 -13.02 -16.11
CA THR A 129 3.06 -14.17 -15.28
C THR A 129 2.32 -14.11 -13.93
N ASN A 130 2.65 -15.01 -13.00
CA ASN A 130 2.14 -15.00 -11.62
C ASN A 130 3.06 -14.25 -10.63
N TYR A 131 3.86 -13.31 -11.15
CA TYR A 131 4.76 -12.48 -10.35
C TYR A 131 4.99 -11.13 -11.02
N PHE A 132 5.45 -10.16 -10.23
CA PHE A 132 5.98 -8.89 -10.69
C PHE A 132 7.51 -8.91 -10.64
N GLU A 133 8.17 -8.26 -11.59
CA GLU A 133 9.62 -8.12 -11.62
C GLU A 133 10.03 -6.68 -11.32
N ILE A 134 10.86 -6.50 -10.30
CA ILE A 134 11.44 -5.22 -9.94
C ILE A 134 12.89 -5.20 -10.46
N PRO A 135 13.20 -4.48 -11.55
CA PRO A 135 14.57 -4.35 -12.03
C PRO A 135 15.45 -3.61 -11.02
N LEU A 136 16.62 -4.18 -10.74
CA LEU A 136 17.55 -3.63 -9.75
C LEU A 136 18.78 -2.99 -10.41
N SER A 137 19.30 -1.97 -9.75
CA SER A 137 20.52 -1.26 -10.13
C SER A 137 21.69 -1.78 -9.28
N LYS A 138 22.21 -2.95 -9.63
CA LYS A 138 23.26 -3.64 -8.87
C LYS A 138 24.46 -2.73 -8.55
N PRO A 139 24.92 -2.63 -7.29
CA PRO A 139 26.10 -1.82 -6.93
C PRO A 139 27.42 -2.37 -7.47
N GLY A 140 27.47 -3.65 -7.82
CA GLY A 140 28.65 -4.32 -8.38
C GLY A 140 28.49 -5.84 -8.35
N ASP A 141 29.40 -6.56 -8.98
CA ASP A 141 29.18 -7.99 -9.27
C ASP A 141 29.10 -8.90 -8.05
N ILE A 142 29.75 -8.51 -6.95
CA ILE A 142 29.80 -9.29 -5.70
C ILE A 142 28.51 -9.19 -4.87
N TYR A 143 27.57 -8.33 -5.25
CA TYR A 143 26.39 -8.05 -4.45
C TYR A 143 25.18 -8.91 -4.85
N SER A 144 24.43 -9.35 -3.85
CA SER A 144 23.09 -9.92 -3.99
C SER A 144 22.06 -9.06 -3.25
N PRO A 145 20.84 -8.89 -3.81
CA PRO A 145 19.70 -8.41 -3.04
C PRO A 145 19.51 -9.30 -1.82
N ASN A 146 19.14 -8.75 -0.68
CA ASN A 146 19.05 -9.50 0.56
C ASN A 146 17.77 -9.11 1.31
N ASP A 147 17.83 -8.97 2.64
CA ASP A 147 16.65 -8.67 3.44
C ASP A 147 15.97 -7.34 3.02
N CYS A 148 14.63 -7.34 3.04
CA CYS A 148 13.80 -6.18 2.71
C CYS A 148 12.91 -5.75 3.89
N CYS A 149 12.54 -4.48 3.87
CA CYS A 149 11.39 -3.92 4.60
C CYS A 149 10.51 -3.13 3.62
N VAL A 150 9.33 -2.74 4.06
CA VAL A 150 8.42 -1.88 3.29
C VAL A 150 7.88 -0.70 4.09
N GLY A 151 7.54 0.36 3.37
CA GLY A 151 6.90 1.56 3.88
C GLY A 151 6.50 2.48 2.72
N ASP A 152 5.35 3.13 2.83
CA ASP A 152 4.89 4.13 1.85
C ASP A 152 5.66 5.43 2.05
N VAL A 153 6.54 5.81 1.13
CA VAL A 153 7.45 6.95 1.35
C VAL A 153 6.93 8.28 0.85
N ASP A 154 5.83 8.29 0.10
CA ASP A 154 5.28 9.50 -0.51
C ASP A 154 3.81 9.77 -0.18
N GLY A 155 3.16 8.83 0.51
CA GLY A 155 1.81 8.92 1.06
C GLY A 155 0.71 8.56 0.05
N ASP A 156 1.04 7.85 -1.04
CA ASP A 156 0.07 7.47 -2.08
C ASP A 156 -0.73 6.19 -1.75
N GLY A 157 -0.40 5.51 -0.65
CA GLY A 157 -1.02 4.27 -0.18
C GLY A 157 -0.40 3.00 -0.76
N GLN A 158 0.74 3.10 -1.45
CA GLN A 158 1.51 1.98 -1.96
C GLN A 158 2.84 1.86 -1.19
N TYR A 159 3.28 0.62 -0.98
CA TYR A 159 4.57 0.37 -0.36
C TYR A 159 5.74 0.52 -1.35
N GLU A 160 6.80 1.23 -0.93
CA GLU A 160 8.14 1.08 -1.48
C GLU A 160 8.91 -0.03 -0.75
N ILE A 161 9.94 -0.55 -1.43
CA ILE A 161 10.82 -1.60 -0.93
C ILE A 161 12.15 -0.99 -0.48
N PHE A 162 12.44 -1.12 0.81
CA PHE A 162 13.76 -0.82 1.39
C PHE A 162 14.59 -2.10 1.38
N MET A 163 15.59 -2.17 0.51
CA MET A 163 16.33 -3.39 0.22
C MET A 163 17.80 -3.27 0.60
N LYS A 164 18.26 -4.20 1.43
CA LYS A 164 19.69 -4.35 1.76
C LYS A 164 20.42 -5.10 0.64
N TRP A 165 21.57 -4.59 0.22
CA TRP A 165 22.53 -5.32 -0.61
C TRP A 165 23.59 -5.98 0.26
N ASP A 166 23.72 -7.30 0.15
CA ASP A 166 24.77 -8.06 0.85
C ASP A 166 25.92 -8.39 -0.13
N PRO A 167 27.17 -8.04 0.19
CA PRO A 167 28.33 -8.47 -0.58
C PRO A 167 28.68 -9.93 -0.27
N SER A 168 29.21 -10.66 -1.27
CA SER A 168 29.61 -12.06 -1.12
C SER A 168 30.77 -12.32 -0.14
N ASP A 169 31.40 -11.27 0.39
CA ASP A 169 32.43 -11.32 1.41
C ASP A 169 31.92 -10.95 2.82
N SER A 170 30.60 -10.85 3.01
CA SER A 170 29.95 -10.65 4.31
C SER A 170 30.34 -11.74 5.33
N GLN A 171 30.35 -11.37 6.61
CA GLN A 171 30.90 -12.22 7.68
C GLN A 171 29.90 -12.41 8.81
N ASP A 172 29.83 -13.62 9.35
CA ASP A 172 29.33 -13.79 10.72
C ASP A 172 30.33 -13.17 11.72
N ASN A 173 29.82 -12.72 12.86
CA ASN A 173 30.60 -12.11 13.94
C ASN A 173 31.72 -13.00 14.49
N SER A 174 31.60 -14.32 14.39
CA SER A 174 32.66 -15.26 14.77
C SER A 174 33.86 -15.26 13.82
N LYS A 175 33.73 -14.66 12.63
CA LYS A 175 34.76 -14.68 11.59
C LYS A 175 35.51 -13.35 11.52
N THR A 176 36.80 -13.46 11.23
CA THR A 176 37.64 -12.31 10.81
C THR A 176 37.59 -12.17 9.29
N GLY A 177 37.95 -10.99 8.78
CA GLY A 177 37.93 -10.66 7.36
C GLY A 177 37.34 -9.27 7.12
N TYR A 178 37.93 -8.52 6.20
CA TYR A 178 37.29 -7.31 5.68
C TYR A 178 36.01 -7.70 4.94
N THR A 179 35.02 -6.81 5.02
CA THR A 179 33.84 -6.88 4.17
C THR A 179 33.83 -5.70 3.23
N SER A 180 33.25 -5.89 2.07
CA SER A 180 32.79 -4.79 1.24
C SER A 180 31.66 -4.02 1.94
N LYS A 181 31.32 -2.85 1.41
CA LYS A 181 30.31 -1.94 2.00
C LYS A 181 28.92 -2.57 1.96
N VAL A 182 28.06 -2.20 2.89
CA VAL A 182 26.61 -2.46 2.78
C VAL A 182 25.96 -1.29 2.03
N TYR A 183 24.94 -1.57 1.22
CA TYR A 183 24.08 -0.54 0.64
C TYR A 183 22.62 -0.82 1.00
N ILE A 184 21.83 0.24 1.18
CA ILE A 184 20.38 0.16 1.32
C ILE A 184 19.79 0.99 0.19
N ASP A 185 18.91 0.39 -0.62
CA ASP A 185 18.17 1.10 -1.66
C ASP A 185 16.68 1.21 -1.29
N CYS A 186 16.02 2.22 -1.82
CA CYS A 186 14.55 2.28 -1.85
C CYS A 186 14.06 2.20 -3.30
N TYR A 187 13.10 1.32 -3.56
CA TYR A 187 12.52 1.06 -4.88
C TYR A 187 10.99 1.18 -4.83
N THR A 188 10.40 1.83 -5.84
CA THR A 188 8.96 1.68 -6.09
C THR A 188 8.66 0.28 -6.65
N LEU A 189 7.41 -0.16 -6.58
CA LEU A 189 6.98 -1.46 -7.15
C LEU A 189 7.06 -1.51 -8.69
N GLU A 190 7.26 -0.38 -9.37
CA GLU A 190 7.55 -0.32 -10.81
C GLU A 190 9.05 -0.39 -11.12
N GLY A 191 9.91 -0.49 -10.10
CA GLY A 191 11.36 -0.64 -10.26
C GLY A 191 12.14 0.66 -10.41
N LYS A 192 11.54 1.80 -10.05
CA LYS A 192 12.29 3.06 -9.95
C LYS A 192 13.09 3.05 -8.65
N ARG A 193 14.42 3.05 -8.73
CA ARG A 193 15.27 3.33 -7.56
C ARG A 193 15.14 4.80 -7.17
N LEU A 194 14.58 5.07 -6.00
CA LEU A 194 14.46 6.43 -5.47
C LEU A 194 15.83 6.95 -4.99
N TRP A 195 16.55 6.15 -4.21
CA TRP A 195 17.86 6.52 -3.65
C TRP A 195 18.67 5.28 -3.24
N ARG A 196 19.92 5.53 -2.83
CA ARG A 196 20.84 4.56 -2.22
C ARG A 196 21.58 5.20 -1.05
N VAL A 197 21.55 4.57 0.11
CA VAL A 197 22.46 4.83 1.23
C VAL A 197 23.67 3.90 1.12
N ASP A 198 24.88 4.47 1.19
CA ASP A 198 26.15 3.74 1.30
C ASP A 198 26.56 3.72 2.76
N MET A 199 26.51 2.55 3.41
CA MET A 199 26.76 2.43 4.85
C MET A 199 28.21 2.74 5.24
N GLY A 200 29.11 2.89 4.27
CA GLY A 200 30.52 3.18 4.49
C GLY A 200 31.31 1.96 4.94
N VAL A 201 32.60 2.15 5.17
CA VAL A 201 33.52 1.07 5.57
C VAL A 201 33.46 0.74 7.07
N ASN A 202 32.85 1.62 7.86
CA ASN A 202 32.76 1.49 9.32
C ASN A 202 31.51 0.72 9.78
N ILE A 203 30.72 0.22 8.84
CA ILE A 203 29.63 -0.72 9.06
C ILE A 203 29.99 -2.03 8.36
N ARG A 204 30.20 -3.08 9.15
CA ARG A 204 30.59 -4.40 8.64
C ARG A 204 29.37 -5.13 8.05
N ALA A 205 29.56 -5.86 6.95
CA ALA A 205 28.49 -6.62 6.32
C ALA A 205 28.30 -8.00 6.98
N GLY A 206 27.03 -8.38 7.18
CA GLY A 206 26.62 -9.65 7.77
C GLY A 206 25.26 -9.54 8.45
N GLN A 207 24.64 -10.69 8.73
CA GLN A 207 23.27 -10.77 9.25
C GLN A 207 23.07 -10.02 10.57
N HIS A 208 24.08 -9.98 11.44
CA HIS A 208 23.92 -9.45 12.80
C HIS A 208 24.29 -7.97 12.95
N TYR A 209 24.67 -7.26 11.87
CA TYR A 209 25.15 -5.87 11.93
C TYR A 209 24.08 -4.84 11.62
N THR A 210 23.73 -4.70 10.33
CA THR A 210 22.77 -3.67 9.87
C THR A 210 21.37 -4.22 9.99
N GLN A 211 20.56 -3.57 10.84
CA GLN A 211 19.16 -3.87 11.05
C GLN A 211 18.32 -2.64 10.66
N MET A 212 17.19 -2.82 10.01
CA MET A 212 16.37 -1.73 9.48
C MET A 212 15.05 -1.63 10.25
N CYS A 213 14.68 -0.43 10.68
CA CYS A 213 13.32 -0.12 11.13
C CYS A 213 12.69 0.83 10.11
N VAL A 214 11.63 0.37 9.42
CA VAL A 214 10.91 1.17 8.42
C VAL A 214 9.44 1.28 8.80
N ALA A 215 9.01 2.50 9.10
CA ALA A 215 7.65 2.88 9.43
C ALA A 215 7.52 4.41 9.35
N ASP A 216 6.29 4.90 9.33
CA ASP A 216 5.97 6.33 9.54
C ASP A 216 6.00 6.62 11.05
N PHE A 217 7.17 7.05 11.56
CA PHE A 217 7.41 7.18 13.00
C PHE A 217 6.79 8.42 13.62
N ASP A 218 6.59 9.49 12.84
CA ASP A 218 5.95 10.71 13.31
C ASP A 218 4.50 10.89 12.83
N CYS A 219 3.98 9.89 12.11
CA CYS A 219 2.61 9.76 11.65
C CYS A 219 2.19 10.88 10.69
N ASP A 220 3.11 11.34 9.84
CA ASP A 220 2.85 12.38 8.83
C ASP A 220 2.27 11.82 7.51
N GLY A 221 2.20 10.50 7.39
CA GLY A 221 1.78 9.79 6.20
C GLY A 221 2.86 9.07 5.44
N LYS A 222 4.13 9.24 5.80
CA LYS A 222 5.27 8.78 5.01
C LYS A 222 6.24 8.02 5.90
N ALA A 223 6.73 6.91 5.40
CA ALA A 223 7.68 6.08 6.11
C ALA A 223 9.08 6.71 6.14
N GLU A 224 9.78 6.54 7.25
CA GLU A 224 11.21 6.76 7.39
C GLU A 224 11.97 5.45 7.57
N LEU A 225 13.30 5.55 7.46
CA LEU A 225 14.24 4.50 7.85
C LEU A 225 15.03 4.94 9.10
N ILE A 226 15.02 4.11 10.14
CA ILE A 226 15.93 4.21 11.28
C ILE A 226 16.91 3.03 11.25
N THR A 227 18.22 3.31 11.22
CA THR A 227 19.25 2.27 11.28
C THR A 227 20.56 2.76 11.88
N LYS A 228 21.41 1.82 12.32
CA LYS A 228 22.75 2.08 12.84
C LYS A 228 23.69 2.55 11.73
N THR A 229 24.39 3.66 11.96
CA THR A 229 25.36 4.24 11.03
C THR A 229 26.69 4.54 11.74
N SER A 230 27.68 5.00 10.98
CA SER A 230 28.98 5.42 11.53
C SER A 230 29.55 6.55 10.67
N ASP A 231 30.73 7.05 11.06
CA ASP A 231 31.46 8.02 10.25
C ASP A 231 31.70 7.47 8.84
N GLY A 232 31.38 8.27 7.82
CA GLY A 232 31.55 7.91 6.42
C GLY A 232 30.40 7.10 5.81
N THR A 233 29.31 6.85 6.54
CA THR A 233 28.02 6.54 5.92
C THR A 233 27.59 7.73 5.03
N VAL A 234 27.11 7.48 3.82
CA VAL A 234 26.65 8.50 2.86
C VAL A 234 25.16 8.30 2.62
N ASP A 235 24.38 9.34 2.89
CA ASP A 235 22.93 9.33 2.74
C ASP A 235 22.49 9.34 1.25
N GLY A 236 21.19 9.19 1.01
CA GLY A 236 20.60 9.14 -0.33
C GLY A 236 20.80 10.41 -1.18
N THR A 237 21.20 11.52 -0.56
CA THR A 237 21.53 12.78 -1.23
C THR A 237 23.02 12.94 -1.53
N GLY A 238 23.85 11.99 -1.10
CA GLY A 238 25.30 12.02 -1.25
C GLY A 238 26.04 12.72 -0.11
N LYS A 239 25.37 13.03 1.01
CA LYS A 239 25.98 13.69 2.17
C LYS A 239 26.53 12.65 3.14
N ALA A 240 27.81 12.79 3.51
CA ALA A 240 28.43 11.95 4.52
C ALA A 240 27.95 12.33 5.94
N ILE A 241 27.69 11.31 6.76
CA ILE A 241 27.43 11.40 8.19
C ILE A 241 28.78 11.35 8.90
N GLY A 242 29.00 12.30 9.82
CA GLY A 242 30.24 12.39 10.60
C GLY A 242 31.49 12.63 9.74
N ASN A 243 32.59 11.96 10.07
CA ASN A 243 33.87 12.12 9.36
C ASN A 243 33.96 11.21 8.12
N ALA A 244 33.76 11.79 6.94
CA ALA A 244 33.80 11.09 5.66
C ALA A 244 35.10 10.30 5.36
N SER A 245 36.21 10.64 6.01
CA SER A 245 37.52 9.99 5.79
C SER A 245 37.93 9.01 6.89
N ALA A 246 37.06 8.77 7.88
CA ALA A 246 37.38 7.85 8.96
C ALA A 246 37.38 6.39 8.47
N ASP A 247 38.38 5.62 8.91
CA ASP A 247 38.45 4.17 8.72
C ASP A 247 38.85 3.53 10.04
N TYR A 248 37.88 2.87 10.67
CA TYR A 248 38.00 2.22 11.97
C TYR A 248 38.18 0.71 11.86
N ARG A 249 38.35 0.19 10.64
CA ARG A 249 38.57 -1.24 10.42
C ARG A 249 39.93 -1.65 10.97
N SER A 250 39.92 -2.69 11.79
CA SER A 250 41.15 -3.32 12.28
C SER A 250 41.80 -4.18 11.18
N SER A 251 43.02 -4.66 11.42
CA SER A 251 43.65 -5.66 10.55
C SER A 251 42.87 -6.97 10.42
N ALA A 252 41.95 -7.25 11.36
CA ALA A 252 41.03 -8.39 11.30
C ALA A 252 39.74 -8.07 10.53
N GLY A 253 39.59 -6.86 10.00
CA GLY A 253 38.40 -6.40 9.27
C GLY A 253 37.18 -6.10 10.16
N THR A 254 37.35 -6.10 11.48
CA THR A 254 36.32 -5.73 12.45
C THR A 254 36.34 -4.22 12.74
N VAL A 255 35.20 -3.65 13.13
CA VAL A 255 35.08 -2.23 13.50
C VAL A 255 34.70 -2.13 14.99
N LEU A 256 35.71 -2.04 15.85
CA LEU A 256 35.55 -2.11 17.31
C LEU A 256 35.96 -0.82 18.03
N THR A 257 36.24 0.23 17.27
CA THR A 257 36.58 1.58 17.73
C THR A 257 35.86 2.60 16.87
N GLY A 258 35.96 3.88 17.20
CA GLY A 258 35.28 4.95 16.48
C GLY A 258 33.81 5.11 16.85
N ASN A 259 33.19 6.12 16.26
CA ASN A 259 31.83 6.53 16.61
C ASN A 259 30.79 5.59 16.02
N GLU A 260 29.70 5.41 16.75
CA GLU A 260 28.53 4.67 16.32
C GLU A 260 27.31 5.55 16.51
N TYR A 261 26.47 5.62 15.50
CA TYR A 261 25.30 6.47 15.50
C TYR A 261 24.04 5.66 15.25
N LEU A 262 22.90 6.24 15.59
CA LEU A 262 21.59 5.86 15.08
C LEU A 262 21.08 7.04 14.25
N THR A 263 20.64 6.79 13.01
CA THR A 263 20.21 7.84 12.09
C THR A 263 18.78 7.61 11.62
N LEU A 264 18.00 8.69 11.58
CA LEU A 264 16.70 8.81 10.93
C LEU A 264 16.91 9.30 9.50
N PHE A 265 16.38 8.59 8.52
CA PHE A 265 16.43 8.93 7.11
C PHE A 265 15.02 9.16 6.56
N GLU A 266 14.82 10.24 5.81
CA GLU A 266 13.59 10.51 5.07
C GLU A 266 13.35 9.41 4.02
N GLY A 267 12.19 8.76 4.02
CA GLY A 267 11.92 7.64 3.12
C GLY A 267 11.93 8.01 1.64
N ALA A 268 11.48 9.21 1.26
CA ALA A 268 11.37 9.58 -0.16
C ALA A 268 12.74 9.85 -0.83
N THR A 269 13.75 10.25 -0.05
CA THR A 269 15.04 10.73 -0.59
C THR A 269 16.27 10.04 0.01
N GLY A 270 16.09 9.30 1.10
CA GLY A 270 17.18 8.69 1.87
C GLY A 270 18.06 9.73 2.56
N LYS A 271 17.61 10.99 2.67
CA LYS A 271 18.35 12.08 3.34
C LYS A 271 18.39 11.84 4.84
N ALA A 272 19.56 12.01 5.46
CA ALA A 272 19.66 11.98 6.92
C ALA A 272 18.95 13.20 7.53
N LEU A 273 17.90 12.95 8.32
CA LEU A 273 17.09 13.96 9.02
C LEU A 273 17.69 14.29 10.38
N ASP A 274 18.04 13.27 11.15
CA ASP A 274 18.64 13.41 12.47
C ASP A 274 19.59 12.23 12.76
N THR A 275 20.63 12.51 13.54
CA THR A 275 21.66 11.54 13.91
C THR A 275 22.02 11.74 15.37
N ILE A 276 21.87 10.68 16.17
CA ILE A 276 22.28 10.65 17.58
C ILE A 276 23.37 9.59 17.78
N ASP A 277 24.10 9.69 18.89
CA ASP A 277 24.97 8.59 19.32
C ASP A 277 24.15 7.31 19.51
N PHE A 278 24.72 6.16 19.14
CA PHE A 278 24.04 4.88 19.29
C PHE A 278 23.66 4.66 20.78
N PRO A 279 22.39 4.35 21.11
CA PRO A 279 21.86 4.47 22.47
C PRO A 279 22.63 3.73 23.57
N VAL A 280 23.16 2.54 23.24
CA VAL A 280 24.00 1.73 24.12
C VAL A 280 25.43 1.72 23.56
N PRO A 281 26.36 2.50 24.14
CA PRO A 281 27.70 2.62 23.60
C PRO A 281 28.46 1.30 23.71
N ARG A 282 29.37 1.06 22.76
CA ARG A 282 30.23 -0.14 22.75
C ARG A 282 31.06 -0.24 24.03
N GLY A 283 31.59 0.88 24.49
CA GLY A 283 32.66 0.89 25.48
C GLY A 283 33.92 0.20 24.96
N ASP A 284 34.69 -0.43 25.86
CA ASP A 284 35.83 -1.25 25.47
C ASP A 284 35.38 -2.62 24.93
N ALA A 285 35.84 -2.94 23.71
CA ALA A 285 35.56 -4.19 23.02
C ALA A 285 36.82 -5.00 22.66
N THR A 286 38.02 -4.52 23.02
CA THR A 286 39.29 -5.12 22.54
C THR A 286 40.24 -5.51 23.66
N SER A 287 40.20 -4.83 24.81
CA SER A 287 41.06 -5.17 25.94
C SER A 287 40.52 -6.40 26.71
N SER A 288 41.30 -6.89 27.68
CA SER A 288 40.84 -7.96 28.57
C SER A 288 39.58 -7.60 29.37
N THR A 289 39.32 -6.30 29.58
CA THR A 289 38.12 -5.81 30.28
C THR A 289 36.85 -6.14 29.50
N ALA A 290 36.91 -6.20 28.16
CA ALA A 290 35.78 -6.51 27.30
C ALA A 290 35.17 -7.90 27.58
N LYS A 291 35.99 -8.86 28.02
CA LYS A 291 35.54 -10.21 28.43
C LYS A 291 34.58 -10.18 29.62
N SER A 292 34.60 -9.09 30.40
CA SER A 292 33.72 -8.84 31.55
C SER A 292 32.71 -7.72 31.31
N THR A 293 32.53 -7.26 30.06
CA THR A 293 31.47 -6.30 29.68
C THR A 293 30.54 -6.89 28.61
N TRP A 294 31.10 -7.63 27.66
CA TRP A 294 30.37 -8.26 26.55
C TRP A 294 30.60 -9.77 26.45
N GLY A 295 31.55 -10.33 27.22
CA GLY A 295 31.84 -11.76 27.21
C GLY A 295 32.94 -12.18 26.23
N ASP A 296 33.42 -11.27 25.39
CA ASP A 296 34.62 -11.47 24.56
C ASP A 296 35.33 -10.14 24.27
N ASN A 297 36.54 -10.22 23.70
CA ASN A 297 37.38 -9.07 23.37
C ASN A 297 37.83 -9.05 21.90
N TYR A 298 37.07 -9.73 21.05
CA TYR A 298 37.33 -9.79 19.62
C TYR A 298 36.12 -9.35 18.78
N GLY A 299 35.07 -8.85 19.44
CA GLY A 299 33.97 -8.15 18.78
C GLY A 299 32.83 -9.04 18.32
N ASN A 300 32.66 -10.23 18.90
CA ASN A 300 31.55 -11.09 18.51
C ASN A 300 30.26 -10.63 19.20
N ARG A 301 30.19 -10.73 20.53
CA ARG A 301 28.96 -10.46 21.30
C ARG A 301 28.55 -8.99 21.33
N CYS A 302 29.50 -8.07 21.30
CA CYS A 302 29.21 -6.63 21.32
C CYS A 302 28.69 -6.09 19.99
N GLU A 303 28.82 -6.83 18.88
CA GLU A 303 28.34 -6.45 17.55
C GLU A 303 27.14 -7.30 17.10
N ARG A 304 26.40 -7.88 18.06
CA ARG A 304 25.14 -8.57 17.78
C ARG A 304 23.99 -7.59 17.96
N TYR A 305 23.26 -7.29 16.88
CA TYR A 305 22.16 -6.34 16.90
C TYR A 305 20.85 -6.99 16.44
N ASN A 306 19.75 -6.60 17.07
CA ASN A 306 18.39 -6.83 16.59
C ASN A 306 17.69 -5.50 16.43
N SER A 307 16.66 -5.43 15.60
CA SER A 307 15.77 -4.27 15.56
C SER A 307 14.32 -4.65 15.34
N GLY A 308 13.42 -3.77 15.75
CA GLY A 308 11.99 -3.93 15.59
C GLY A 308 11.25 -2.62 15.68
N ILE A 309 9.95 -2.69 15.56
CA ILE A 309 9.04 -1.56 15.67
C ILE A 309 7.91 -1.98 16.61
N ALA A 310 7.51 -1.11 17.54
CA ALA A 310 6.45 -1.41 18.50
C ALA A 310 5.62 -0.17 18.81
N TYR A 311 4.32 -0.33 19.01
CA TYR A 311 3.43 0.70 19.54
C TYR A 311 3.54 0.80 21.07
N LEU A 312 4.69 1.30 21.56
CA LEU A 312 5.01 1.40 23.00
C LEU A 312 4.17 2.44 23.77
N ASP A 313 3.46 3.32 23.07
CA ASP A 313 2.48 4.24 23.67
C ASP A 313 1.02 3.89 23.26
N GLY A 314 0.83 2.81 22.50
CA GLY A 314 -0.45 2.40 21.94
C GLY A 314 -0.97 3.30 20.81
N VAL A 315 -0.19 4.28 20.33
CA VAL A 315 -0.64 5.28 19.36
C VAL A 315 0.33 5.42 18.19
N HIS A 316 1.63 5.54 18.45
CA HIS A 316 2.67 5.80 17.44
C HIS A 316 3.69 4.65 17.42
N PRO A 317 4.22 4.29 16.25
CA PRO A 317 5.30 3.32 16.17
C PRO A 317 6.59 3.91 16.76
N SER A 318 7.31 3.09 17.52
CA SER A 318 8.63 3.41 18.07
C SER A 318 9.65 2.41 17.54
N ALA A 319 10.86 2.87 17.19
CA ALA A 319 11.94 1.96 16.83
C ALA A 319 12.52 1.31 18.09
N VAL A 320 12.75 0.01 18.04
CA VAL A 320 13.41 -0.75 19.10
C VAL A 320 14.70 -1.33 18.56
N TYR A 321 15.80 -1.13 19.28
CA TYR A 321 17.13 -1.54 18.82
C TYR A 321 17.91 -2.24 19.95
N GLY A 322 18.32 -3.47 19.68
CA GLY A 322 19.06 -4.31 20.61
C GLY A 322 20.57 -4.34 20.34
N ARG A 323 21.36 -4.54 21.41
CA ARG A 323 22.81 -4.82 21.32
C ARG A 323 23.21 -5.86 22.36
N GLY A 324 23.78 -6.96 21.87
CA GLY A 324 24.16 -8.11 22.69
C GLY A 324 22.96 -8.93 23.17
N TYR A 325 23.17 -10.23 23.37
CA TYR A 325 22.17 -11.14 23.94
C TYR A 325 22.72 -12.41 24.56
N TYR A 326 23.88 -12.91 24.11
CA TYR A 326 24.51 -14.11 24.71
C TYR A 326 24.99 -13.92 26.16
N THR A 327 25.18 -12.67 26.59
CA THR A 327 25.62 -12.32 27.95
C THR A 327 24.92 -11.04 28.38
N ARG A 328 25.60 -9.89 28.29
CA ARG A 328 24.96 -8.58 28.34
C ARG A 328 23.95 -8.48 27.19
N LEU A 329 22.70 -8.38 27.56
CA LEU A 329 21.57 -8.05 26.71
C LEU A 329 21.18 -6.59 26.94
N THR A 330 20.99 -5.85 25.86
CA THR A 330 20.46 -4.48 25.91
C THR A 330 19.42 -4.25 24.83
N LEU A 331 18.42 -3.41 25.15
CA LEU A 331 17.38 -2.94 24.25
C LEU A 331 17.13 -1.46 24.49
N SER A 332 16.91 -0.70 23.43
CA SER A 332 16.59 0.73 23.49
C SER A 332 15.37 1.02 22.64
N ALA A 333 14.47 1.84 23.16
CA ALA A 333 13.35 2.38 22.40
C ALA A 333 13.61 3.84 22.02
N ILE A 334 13.24 4.19 20.79
CA ILE A 334 13.46 5.50 20.19
C ILE A 334 12.18 5.93 19.48
N ASP A 335 11.65 7.09 19.89
CA ASP A 335 10.53 7.77 19.24
C ASP A 335 11.07 8.76 18.20
N VAL A 336 10.26 9.14 17.22
CA VAL A 336 10.48 10.35 16.42
C VAL A 336 9.54 11.44 16.90
N ARG A 337 10.09 12.59 17.29
CA ARG A 337 9.32 13.73 17.79
C ARG A 337 9.79 15.02 17.12
N ASN A 338 8.92 15.64 16.34
CA ASN A 338 9.24 16.82 15.52
C ASN A 338 10.42 16.57 14.55
N GLY A 339 10.38 15.44 13.83
CA GLY A 339 11.42 15.04 12.87
C GLY A 339 12.80 14.73 13.49
N LYS A 340 12.86 14.37 14.77
CA LYS A 340 14.11 14.07 15.49
C LYS A 340 14.00 12.82 16.34
N LEU A 341 15.12 12.11 16.48
CA LEU A 341 15.22 10.92 17.32
C LEU A 341 15.19 11.31 18.80
N SER A 342 14.29 10.68 19.55
CA SER A 342 14.13 10.88 20.98
C SER A 342 14.17 9.53 21.70
N LYS A 343 15.25 9.27 22.45
CA LYS A 343 15.37 8.05 23.24
C LYS A 343 14.27 7.99 24.31
N ARG A 344 13.43 6.94 24.26
CA ARG A 344 12.34 6.69 25.19
C ARG A 344 12.83 5.99 26.45
N TRP A 345 13.48 4.85 26.30
CA TRP A 345 14.04 4.07 27.40
C TRP A 345 15.20 3.19 26.95
N VAL A 346 15.96 2.65 27.91
CA VAL A 346 17.01 1.63 27.70
C VAL A 346 16.87 0.57 28.79
N TYR A 347 16.81 -0.70 28.39
CA TYR A 347 17.06 -1.84 29.25
C TYR A 347 18.50 -2.32 29.03
N ASP A 348 19.23 -2.56 30.11
CA ASP A 348 20.62 -3.01 30.06
C ASP A 348 20.93 -3.88 31.27
N THR A 349 21.09 -5.19 31.01
CA THR A 349 21.50 -6.17 32.02
C THR A 349 22.89 -5.89 32.58
N GLY A 350 23.72 -5.08 31.90
CA GLY A 350 25.15 -5.01 32.13
C GLY A 350 25.81 -6.39 31.99
N PHE A 351 26.98 -6.57 32.60
CA PHE A 351 27.57 -7.90 32.74
C PHE A 351 27.14 -8.60 34.04
N ASN A 352 25.88 -8.39 34.45
CA ASN A 352 25.33 -8.89 35.71
C ASN A 352 24.52 -10.18 35.47
N LYS A 353 25.11 -11.32 35.80
CA LYS A 353 24.46 -12.65 35.68
C LYS A 353 23.26 -12.86 36.61
N ASN A 354 23.04 -11.95 37.57
CA ASN A 354 21.85 -12.01 38.44
C ASN A 354 20.65 -11.28 37.82
N ASP A 355 20.85 -10.53 36.73
CA ASP A 355 19.74 -10.00 35.96
C ASP A 355 19.03 -11.16 35.23
N PRO A 356 17.71 -11.32 35.38
CA PRO A 356 17.01 -12.45 34.79
C PRO A 356 17.03 -12.52 33.27
N ALA A 357 17.36 -11.43 32.57
CA ALA A 357 17.44 -11.43 31.09
C ALA A 357 18.87 -11.62 30.57
N TYR A 358 19.86 -11.79 31.45
CA TYR A 358 21.24 -12.00 31.04
C TYR A 358 21.39 -13.33 30.29
N GLY A 359 21.78 -13.27 29.01
CA GLY A 359 21.99 -14.46 28.19
C GLY A 359 20.75 -15.04 27.52
N ASP A 360 19.59 -14.37 27.64
CA ASP A 360 18.29 -14.92 27.21
C ASP A 360 17.78 -14.40 25.86
N GLY A 361 18.57 -13.57 25.16
CA GLY A 361 18.11 -13.01 23.89
C GLY A 361 18.35 -13.92 22.69
N ASN A 362 17.47 -13.88 21.70
CA ASN A 362 17.61 -14.61 20.43
C ASN A 362 18.29 -13.79 19.33
N HIS A 363 18.56 -14.45 18.21
CA HIS A 363 18.88 -13.82 16.92
C HIS A 363 17.69 -13.13 16.23
N ASN A 364 16.64 -12.80 16.98
CA ASN A 364 15.43 -12.13 16.49
C ASN A 364 14.74 -11.46 17.67
N LEU A 365 13.82 -10.56 17.36
CA LEU A 365 12.82 -10.05 18.29
C LEU A 365 11.46 -10.05 17.59
N MET A 366 10.38 -10.06 18.38
CA MET A 366 9.00 -9.95 17.94
C MET A 366 8.25 -9.10 18.94
N VAL A 367 7.13 -8.53 18.51
CA VAL A 367 6.32 -7.63 19.33
C VAL A 367 4.88 -8.09 19.35
N ALA A 368 4.21 -7.86 20.46
CA ALA A 368 2.80 -8.15 20.68
C ALA A 368 2.29 -7.36 21.89
N ASP A 369 0.99 -7.14 22.00
CA ASP A 369 0.36 -6.68 23.25
C ASP A 369 0.22 -7.90 24.17
N PHE A 370 1.25 -8.14 24.98
CA PHE A 370 1.40 -9.36 25.76
C PHE A 370 0.56 -9.32 27.03
N ASP A 371 0.36 -8.15 27.63
CA ASP A 371 -0.39 -8.00 28.88
C ASP A 371 -1.80 -7.41 28.72
N ASN A 372 -2.20 -7.09 27.49
CA ASN A 372 -3.51 -6.58 27.08
C ASN A 372 -3.83 -5.20 27.66
N ASP A 373 -2.85 -4.30 27.70
CA ASP A 373 -3.02 -2.91 28.10
C ASP A 373 -3.22 -1.94 26.92
N GLY A 374 -3.21 -2.49 25.69
CA GLY A 374 -3.33 -1.73 24.44
C GLY A 374 -1.99 -1.22 23.91
N LYS A 375 -0.86 -1.58 24.50
CA LYS A 375 0.48 -1.25 24.01
C LYS A 375 1.21 -2.54 23.65
N GLN A 376 2.30 -2.42 22.89
CA GLN A 376 3.09 -3.59 22.53
C GLN A 376 4.33 -3.70 23.39
N GLU A 377 4.59 -4.90 23.86
CA GLU A 377 5.83 -5.31 24.50
C GLU A 377 6.77 -5.94 23.46
N VAL A 378 8.04 -6.05 23.82
CA VAL A 378 9.10 -6.57 22.95
C VAL A 378 9.60 -7.88 23.52
N CYS A 379 9.32 -8.98 22.83
CA CYS A 379 9.90 -10.28 23.12
C CYS A 379 11.20 -10.44 22.34
N MET A 380 12.29 -10.73 23.04
CA MET A 380 13.58 -11.02 22.43
C MET A 380 14.09 -12.33 23.02
N GLY A 381 13.68 -13.44 22.40
CA GLY A 381 13.99 -14.79 22.85
C GLY A 381 13.29 -15.15 24.15
N SER A 382 14.05 -15.61 25.13
CA SER A 382 13.57 -16.07 26.43
C SER A 382 13.21 -14.94 27.40
N SER A 383 13.21 -13.68 26.95
CA SER A 383 12.87 -12.49 27.74
C SER A 383 11.88 -11.57 27.00
N CYS A 384 10.94 -10.99 27.75
CA CYS A 384 10.00 -9.98 27.24
C CYS A 384 10.10 -8.68 28.05
N PHE A 385 10.07 -7.56 27.35
CA PHE A 385 10.25 -6.22 27.87
C PHE A 385 8.99 -5.39 27.69
N ASP A 386 8.53 -4.84 28.80
CA ASP A 386 7.33 -4.04 28.94
C ASP A 386 7.38 -2.75 28.08
N ASP A 387 6.22 -2.16 27.76
CA ASP A 387 6.06 -0.92 26.96
C ASP A 387 6.94 0.24 27.46
N ASN A 388 7.18 0.24 28.77
CA ASN A 388 7.93 1.23 29.52
C ASN A 388 9.42 0.88 29.72
N GLY A 389 9.89 -0.22 29.11
CA GLY A 389 11.29 -0.63 29.09
C GLY A 389 11.77 -1.40 30.32
N LYS A 390 10.85 -1.87 31.17
CA LYS A 390 11.17 -2.81 32.25
C LYS A 390 11.09 -4.24 31.75
N LEU A 391 11.72 -5.17 32.47
CA LEU A 391 11.52 -6.58 32.21
C LEU A 391 10.09 -6.97 32.64
N LEU A 392 9.30 -7.49 31.69
CA LEU A 392 7.99 -8.08 31.99
C LEU A 392 8.19 -9.49 32.56
N TRP A 393 8.96 -10.32 31.86
CA TRP A 393 9.38 -11.64 32.33
C TRP A 393 10.67 -12.11 31.63
N SER A 394 11.34 -13.08 32.26
CA SER A 394 12.32 -13.95 31.60
C SER A 394 12.04 -15.40 32.01
N THR A 395 12.09 -16.32 31.04
CA THR A 395 11.95 -17.75 31.28
C THR A 395 13.27 -18.39 31.74
N ASN A 396 14.40 -17.68 31.58
CA ASN A 396 15.75 -18.14 31.88
C ASN A 396 16.06 -19.51 31.22
N GLN A 397 15.51 -19.74 30.02
CA GLN A 397 15.79 -20.92 29.20
C GLN A 397 17.01 -20.72 28.29
N GLY A 398 17.57 -19.51 28.26
CA GLY A 398 18.76 -19.16 27.50
C GLY A 398 18.45 -18.73 26.07
N HIS A 399 19.53 -18.66 25.31
CA HIS A 399 19.55 -18.24 23.91
C HIS A 399 18.87 -19.25 22.98
N GLY A 400 18.25 -18.72 21.92
CA GLY A 400 17.62 -19.46 20.84
C GLY A 400 17.77 -18.82 19.46
N ASP A 401 17.37 -19.59 18.45
CA ASP A 401 17.56 -19.27 17.03
C ASP A 401 16.26 -18.90 16.29
N ALA A 402 15.10 -19.25 16.85
CA ALA A 402 13.78 -19.02 16.28
C ALA A 402 12.71 -18.85 17.37
N MET A 403 11.67 -18.08 17.05
CA MET A 403 10.48 -17.95 17.89
C MET A 403 9.26 -17.52 17.08
N HIS A 404 8.08 -17.80 17.61
CA HIS A 404 6.78 -17.43 17.03
C HIS A 404 5.88 -16.86 18.12
N VAL A 405 5.37 -15.66 17.90
CA VAL A 405 4.57 -14.90 18.86
C VAL A 405 3.22 -14.58 18.24
N GLY A 406 2.16 -15.21 18.73
CA GLY A 406 0.81 -15.09 18.22
C GLY A 406 -0.21 -15.75 19.15
N ASP A 407 -1.48 -15.73 18.78
CA ASP A 407 -2.53 -16.49 19.45
C ASP A 407 -2.46 -17.95 18.97
N LEU A 408 -1.66 -18.76 19.67
CA LEU A 408 -1.31 -20.14 19.27
C LEU A 408 -2.23 -21.17 19.94
N ASP A 409 -2.64 -20.91 21.19
CA ASP A 409 -3.71 -21.64 21.86
C ASP A 409 -4.87 -20.68 22.13
N PRO A 410 -5.88 -20.58 21.23
CA PRO A 410 -7.02 -19.69 21.42
C PRO A 410 -7.92 -20.05 22.62
N THR A 411 -7.59 -21.11 23.35
CA THR A 411 -8.24 -21.46 24.63
C THR A 411 -7.46 -20.98 25.86
N ASN A 412 -6.24 -20.49 25.68
CA ASN A 412 -5.48 -19.70 26.64
C ASN A 412 -5.72 -18.22 26.34
N GLU A 413 -6.10 -17.42 27.33
CA GLU A 413 -6.38 -16.01 27.10
C GLU A 413 -5.05 -15.23 26.95
N GLY A 414 -4.77 -14.73 25.75
CA GLY A 414 -3.60 -13.89 25.47
C GLY A 414 -2.83 -14.35 24.23
N ILE A 415 -1.62 -13.82 24.06
CA ILE A 415 -0.64 -14.27 23.07
C ILE A 415 0.27 -15.30 23.76
N GLU A 416 0.72 -16.29 23.00
CA GLU A 416 1.82 -17.18 23.39
C GLU A 416 3.11 -16.86 22.65
N ALA A 417 4.23 -17.27 23.24
CA ALA A 417 5.52 -17.35 22.55
C ALA A 417 6.00 -18.80 22.48
N PHE A 418 6.16 -19.33 21.28
CA PHE A 418 6.79 -20.62 21.03
C PHE A 418 8.26 -20.43 20.63
N ILE A 419 9.20 -20.96 21.41
CA ILE A 419 10.63 -20.65 21.31
C ILE A 419 11.47 -21.93 21.31
N CYS A 420 12.51 -21.99 20.47
CA CYS A 420 13.53 -23.03 20.55
C CYS A 420 14.83 -22.54 21.20
N HIS A 421 15.57 -23.46 21.82
CA HIS A 421 16.76 -23.12 22.64
C HIS A 421 18.04 -23.80 22.14
N GLU A 422 19.10 -22.99 22.01
CA GLU A 422 20.49 -23.42 21.73
C GLU A 422 21.26 -23.68 23.04
N ASP A 423 20.80 -23.14 24.18
CA ASP A 423 21.40 -23.34 25.50
C ASP A 423 20.39 -23.90 26.52
N GLY A 424 20.81 -24.08 27.78
CA GLY A 424 19.94 -24.58 28.85
C GLY A 424 19.60 -26.06 28.71
N ASN A 425 18.32 -26.41 28.83
CA ASN A 425 17.82 -27.76 28.55
C ASN A 425 17.58 -28.02 27.04
N TYR A 426 18.08 -27.15 26.16
CA TYR A 426 17.80 -27.14 24.72
C TYR A 426 16.28 -27.24 24.46
N GLY A 427 15.89 -27.65 23.25
CA GLY A 427 14.52 -28.07 22.97
C GLY A 427 13.59 -26.92 22.63
N ILE A 428 12.34 -27.04 23.07
CA ILE A 428 11.25 -26.12 22.71
C ILE A 428 10.35 -25.81 23.92
N SER A 429 9.90 -24.57 24.00
CA SER A 429 9.01 -24.08 25.05
C SER A 429 7.80 -23.40 24.44
N MET A 430 6.61 -23.64 25.01
CA MET A 430 5.46 -22.77 24.86
C MET A 430 5.33 -21.91 26.11
N VAL A 431 5.28 -20.60 25.92
CA VAL A 431 5.33 -19.60 26.99
C VAL A 431 4.04 -18.79 26.97
N ASP A 432 3.38 -18.68 28.11
CA ASP A 432 2.29 -17.72 28.32
C ASP A 432 2.84 -16.31 28.20
N GLY A 433 2.35 -15.55 27.23
CA GLY A 433 2.95 -14.29 26.85
C GLY A 433 2.79 -13.18 27.89
N LYS A 434 1.75 -13.21 28.72
CA LYS A 434 1.55 -12.22 29.79
C LYS A 434 2.48 -12.46 30.97
N THR A 435 2.65 -13.73 31.36
CA THR A 435 3.28 -14.08 32.64
C THR A 435 4.68 -14.66 32.51
N GLY A 436 5.10 -15.06 31.31
CA GLY A 436 6.35 -15.79 31.09
C GLY A 436 6.33 -17.22 31.63
N LYS A 437 5.16 -17.73 32.03
CA LYS A 437 5.03 -19.09 32.53
C LYS A 437 5.20 -20.07 31.38
N LEU A 438 6.07 -21.06 31.56
CA LEU A 438 6.13 -22.20 30.66
C LEU A 438 4.81 -22.98 30.76
N LEU A 439 4.01 -22.95 29.70
CA LEU A 439 2.81 -23.79 29.56
C LEU A 439 3.24 -25.25 29.43
N TRP A 440 4.29 -25.48 28.64
CA TRP A 440 5.01 -26.74 28.57
C TRP A 440 6.41 -26.52 28.01
N HIS A 441 7.28 -27.51 28.24
CA HIS A 441 8.64 -27.56 27.70
C HIS A 441 9.01 -29.01 27.40
N TYR A 442 9.74 -29.21 26.30
CA TYR A 442 10.38 -30.49 25.99
C TYR A 442 11.87 -30.27 25.75
N ASP A 443 12.69 -30.98 26.54
CA ASP A 443 14.14 -30.96 26.41
C ASP A 443 14.59 -31.45 25.02
N GLY A 444 15.65 -30.83 24.49
CA GLY A 444 16.35 -31.27 23.30
C GLY A 444 17.54 -32.18 23.65
N ASP A 445 17.92 -33.09 22.74
CA ASP A 445 19.14 -33.89 22.91
C ASP A 445 20.44 -33.12 22.56
N LYS A 446 20.29 -31.95 21.95
CA LYS A 446 21.31 -30.99 21.54
C LYS A 446 20.61 -29.68 21.13
N ASP A 447 21.40 -28.69 20.72
CA ASP A 447 20.95 -27.46 20.06
C ASP A 447 19.71 -27.67 19.18
N THR A 448 18.68 -26.89 19.47
CA THR A 448 17.44 -26.79 18.71
C THR A 448 17.46 -25.52 17.88
N GLY A 449 18.30 -25.48 16.85
CA GLY A 449 18.49 -24.28 16.03
C GLY A 449 17.33 -23.87 15.11
N ARG A 450 16.14 -24.48 15.23
CA ARG A 450 14.90 -24.12 14.50
C ARG A 450 13.64 -24.61 15.22
N CYS A 451 12.58 -23.84 15.11
CA CYS A 451 11.20 -24.26 15.38
C CYS A 451 10.21 -23.49 14.50
N CYS A 452 8.95 -23.95 14.48
CA CYS A 452 7.81 -23.29 13.89
C CYS A 452 6.54 -23.61 14.69
N ALA A 453 5.64 -22.64 14.79
CA ALA A 453 4.29 -22.84 15.30
C ALA A 453 3.28 -21.98 14.56
N ASP A 454 2.20 -22.60 14.10
CA ASP A 454 0.98 -21.95 13.57
C ASP A 454 -0.09 -23.03 13.31
N ASN A 455 -1.33 -22.61 13.03
CA ASN A 455 -2.36 -23.52 12.53
C ASN A 455 -2.10 -23.86 11.06
N ILE A 456 -1.59 -25.06 10.79
CA ILE A 456 -1.28 -25.53 9.44
C ILE A 456 -2.29 -26.59 8.95
N ILE A 457 -3.18 -27.08 9.83
CA ILE A 457 -4.13 -28.17 9.54
C ILE A 457 -5.54 -27.82 9.97
N ALA A 458 -6.46 -27.90 9.01
CA ALA A 458 -7.85 -27.55 9.23
C ALA A 458 -8.51 -28.40 10.33
N GLY A 459 -9.24 -27.72 11.22
CA GLY A 459 -10.04 -28.35 12.27
C GLY A 459 -9.29 -28.78 13.52
N ASN A 460 -8.01 -28.40 13.69
CA ASN A 460 -7.27 -28.64 14.93
C ASN A 460 -7.69 -27.67 16.06
N GLY A 461 -8.17 -26.47 15.72
CA GLY A 461 -8.67 -25.48 16.68
C GLY A 461 -7.58 -24.84 17.55
N MET A 462 -6.31 -25.00 17.16
CA MET A 462 -5.11 -24.41 17.76
C MET A 462 -3.91 -24.64 16.83
N ALA A 463 -2.79 -24.00 17.11
CA ALA A 463 -1.56 -24.18 16.36
C ALA A 463 -0.94 -25.58 16.51
N GLU A 464 -0.31 -26.06 15.45
CA GLU A 464 0.72 -27.08 15.52
C GLU A 464 2.06 -26.46 15.87
N CYS A 465 2.88 -27.16 16.68
CA CYS A 465 4.18 -26.70 17.16
C CYS A 465 5.25 -27.77 16.91
N TRP A 466 6.37 -27.42 16.28
CA TRP A 466 7.46 -28.36 16.02
C TRP A 466 8.84 -27.70 16.05
N GLY A 467 9.85 -28.49 16.42
CA GLY A 467 11.23 -28.03 16.54
C GLY A 467 12.22 -29.03 15.97
N ALA A 468 13.45 -28.58 15.71
CA ALA A 468 14.53 -29.48 15.30
C ALA A 468 14.74 -30.59 16.34
N ARG A 469 14.47 -30.29 17.62
CA ARG A 469 14.38 -31.22 18.75
C ARG A 469 13.15 -30.89 19.62
N PRO A 470 12.48 -31.90 20.22
CA PRO A 470 12.66 -33.34 19.98
C PRO A 470 12.40 -33.73 18.52
N ALA A 471 13.33 -34.49 17.93
CA ALA A 471 13.32 -34.71 16.48
C ALA A 471 12.04 -35.42 16.03
N TYR A 472 11.55 -35.05 14.84
CA TYR A 472 10.39 -35.67 14.20
C TYR A 472 9.11 -35.64 15.05
N SER A 473 8.96 -34.68 15.96
CA SER A 473 7.74 -34.54 16.76
C SER A 473 7.00 -33.28 16.36
N VAL A 474 5.68 -33.40 16.25
CA VAL A 474 4.75 -32.28 16.12
C VAL A 474 3.82 -32.35 17.30
N TYR A 475 3.60 -31.22 17.96
CA TYR A 475 2.75 -31.05 19.11
C TYR A 475 1.57 -30.16 18.76
N ASP A 476 0.46 -30.29 19.46
CA ASP A 476 -0.54 -29.21 19.50
C ASP A 476 -0.05 -28.09 20.44
N ALA A 477 -0.73 -26.95 20.45
CA ALA A 477 -0.40 -25.81 21.31
C ALA A 477 -0.46 -26.12 22.81
N LYS A 478 -1.10 -27.23 23.21
CA LYS A 478 -1.16 -27.74 24.60
C LYS A 478 -0.03 -28.70 24.94
N GLY A 479 0.87 -28.99 23.99
CA GLY A 479 2.04 -29.83 24.19
C GLY A 479 1.74 -31.33 24.07
N ASN A 480 0.57 -31.72 23.55
CA ASN A 480 0.30 -33.11 23.24
C ASN A 480 0.95 -33.46 21.91
N LYS A 481 1.71 -34.56 21.87
CA LYS A 481 2.30 -35.03 20.61
C LYS A 481 1.21 -35.57 19.68
N ILE A 482 1.09 -34.98 18.50
CA ILE A 482 0.08 -35.31 17.48
C ILE A 482 0.71 -35.90 16.22
N GLY A 483 1.98 -35.60 15.93
CA GLY A 483 2.67 -36.04 14.71
C GLY A 483 4.04 -36.66 14.97
N SER A 484 4.50 -37.43 13.98
CA SER A 484 5.77 -38.16 13.98
C SER A 484 6.72 -37.77 12.84
N LYS A 485 6.34 -36.76 12.05
CA LYS A 485 7.12 -36.20 10.96
C LYS A 485 6.88 -34.70 10.92
N ALA A 486 7.85 -33.93 11.38
CA ALA A 486 7.81 -32.48 11.31
C ALA A 486 7.94 -31.98 9.85
N PRO A 487 7.25 -30.89 9.46
CA PRO A 487 7.48 -30.22 8.19
C PRO A 487 8.78 -29.40 8.23
N ALA A 488 9.04 -28.60 7.19
CA ALA A 488 10.13 -27.64 7.21
C ALA A 488 9.98 -26.64 8.38
N MET A 489 11.09 -26.10 8.87
CA MET A 489 11.15 -25.23 10.04
C MET A 489 11.86 -23.93 9.64
N ASN A 490 11.10 -23.02 9.02
CA ASN A 490 11.64 -21.77 8.49
C ASN A 490 10.58 -20.68 8.55
N PHE A 491 9.88 -20.41 7.43
CA PHE A 491 8.83 -19.41 7.35
C PHE A 491 7.46 -20.07 7.26
N LEU A 492 6.45 -19.27 7.55
CA LEU A 492 5.04 -19.56 7.40
C LEU A 492 4.45 -18.50 6.48
N ILE A 493 3.43 -18.86 5.70
CA ILE A 493 2.84 -17.96 4.72
C ILE A 493 1.36 -18.31 4.48
N TYR A 494 0.46 -17.33 4.51
CA TYR A 494 -0.91 -17.50 4.01
C TYR A 494 -0.90 -17.39 2.50
N TRP A 495 -0.98 -18.52 1.79
CA TRP A 495 -0.76 -18.55 0.36
C TRP A 495 -1.99 -18.96 -0.43
N ASP A 496 -2.76 -19.95 0.02
CA ASP A 496 -3.85 -20.50 -0.80
C ASP A 496 -5.23 -19.86 -0.56
N GLY A 497 -6.30 -20.64 -0.39
CA GLY A 497 -7.66 -20.14 -0.28
C GLY A 497 -8.31 -20.37 1.09
N ASP A 498 -7.74 -21.25 1.92
CA ASP A 498 -8.25 -21.51 3.28
C ASP A 498 -7.57 -20.63 4.33
N LEU A 499 -7.94 -20.77 5.61
CA LEU A 499 -7.41 -19.94 6.71
C LEU A 499 -6.25 -20.62 7.45
N GLU A 500 -5.88 -21.83 7.03
CA GLU A 500 -4.72 -22.52 7.53
C GLU A 500 -3.47 -21.96 6.86
N ARG A 501 -2.34 -22.01 7.56
CA ARG A 501 -1.09 -21.43 7.08
C ARG A 501 -0.24 -22.45 6.34
N GLU A 502 0.36 -22.04 5.23
CA GLU A 502 1.35 -22.84 4.54
C GLU A 502 2.75 -22.65 5.13
N ILE A 503 3.65 -23.57 4.80
CA ILE A 503 5.06 -23.55 5.21
C ILE A 503 5.93 -23.13 4.04
N LEU A 504 6.78 -22.13 4.24
CA LEU A 504 7.76 -21.63 3.27
C LEU A 504 9.19 -22.01 3.70
N ASP A 505 9.92 -22.68 2.81
CA ASP A 505 11.35 -22.97 3.02
C ASP A 505 12.13 -22.89 1.71
N GLY A 506 13.19 -22.07 1.70
CA GLY A 506 13.90 -21.72 0.48
C GLY A 506 12.96 -21.03 -0.51
N THR A 507 12.75 -21.65 -1.66
CA THR A 507 11.88 -21.12 -2.73
C THR A 507 10.59 -21.93 -2.90
N THR A 508 10.28 -22.81 -1.94
CA THR A 508 9.17 -23.77 -2.03
C THR A 508 8.14 -23.50 -0.94
N ILE A 509 6.86 -23.52 -1.31
CA ILE A 509 5.73 -23.48 -0.37
C ILE A 509 5.09 -24.87 -0.32
N THR A 510 4.85 -25.37 0.89
CA THR A 510 4.19 -26.65 1.15
C THR A 510 2.95 -26.46 2.02
N LYS A 511 1.86 -27.16 1.68
CA LYS A 511 0.63 -27.25 2.47
C LYS A 511 0.58 -28.56 3.25
N ALA A 512 0.15 -28.51 4.50
CA ALA A 512 -0.20 -29.72 5.25
C ALA A 512 -1.62 -30.18 4.87
N THR A 513 -1.74 -31.37 4.30
CA THR A 513 -3.06 -31.95 3.96
C THR A 513 -3.59 -32.87 5.05
N ALA A 514 -2.71 -33.28 5.95
CA ALA A 514 -2.96 -33.96 7.22
C ALA A 514 -1.67 -33.89 8.05
N ILE A 515 -1.76 -34.21 9.34
CA ILE A 515 -0.57 -34.45 10.16
C ILE A 515 0.35 -35.46 9.44
N ASP A 516 1.66 -35.19 9.48
CA ASP A 516 2.73 -35.96 8.82
C ASP A 516 2.69 -35.95 7.26
N THR A 517 1.74 -35.25 6.64
CA THR A 517 1.53 -35.20 5.18
C THR A 517 1.61 -33.77 4.64
N TYR A 518 2.75 -33.44 4.04
CA TYR A 518 3.04 -32.11 3.50
C TYR A 518 3.29 -32.19 2.00
N GLN A 519 2.59 -31.38 1.22
CA GLN A 519 2.64 -31.35 -0.23
C GLN A 519 3.19 -30.01 -0.72
N THR A 520 4.20 -30.04 -1.59
CA THR A 520 4.62 -28.85 -2.35
C THR A 520 3.51 -28.38 -3.26
N ILE A 521 3.09 -27.13 -3.09
CA ILE A 521 2.06 -26.48 -3.91
C ILE A 521 2.64 -25.39 -4.82
N PHE A 522 3.83 -24.86 -4.49
CA PHE A 522 4.48 -23.82 -5.27
C PHE A 522 6.01 -23.91 -5.19
N ASN A 523 6.69 -23.53 -6.27
CA ASN A 523 8.14 -23.30 -6.32
C ASN A 523 8.45 -22.06 -7.19
N ALA A 524 9.28 -21.15 -6.68
CA ALA A 524 9.71 -19.95 -7.40
C ALA A 524 10.86 -20.24 -8.38
N ASP A 525 10.54 -20.75 -9.56
CA ASP A 525 11.54 -21.07 -10.60
C ASP A 525 12.36 -19.84 -11.03
N GLY A 526 13.68 -19.99 -11.11
CA GLY A 526 14.64 -18.91 -11.47
C GLY A 526 14.92 -17.90 -10.36
N CYS A 527 14.46 -18.19 -9.15
CA CYS A 527 14.75 -17.45 -7.92
C CYS A 527 15.60 -18.28 -6.97
N VAL A 528 16.19 -17.62 -5.99
CA VAL A 528 17.02 -18.23 -4.95
C VAL A 528 16.77 -17.54 -3.61
N SER A 529 16.88 -18.30 -2.53
CA SER A 529 16.80 -17.77 -1.17
C SER A 529 18.09 -17.03 -0.74
N ASN A 530 18.00 -16.37 0.40
CA ASN A 530 19.05 -15.58 1.01
C ASN A 530 19.67 -16.30 2.22
N ASN A 531 20.77 -15.73 2.70
CA ASN A 531 21.29 -16.01 4.04
C ASN A 531 21.79 -17.44 4.27
N GLY A 532 22.28 -18.09 3.19
CA GLY A 532 22.91 -19.41 3.25
C GLY A 532 21.92 -20.50 3.67
N THR A 533 22.24 -21.22 4.75
CA THR A 533 21.36 -22.27 5.28
C THR A 533 20.12 -21.75 5.99
N LYS A 534 20.04 -20.44 6.30
CA LYS A 534 18.79 -19.82 6.75
C LYS A 534 17.73 -19.91 5.65
N SER A 535 18.15 -19.76 4.39
CA SER A 535 17.33 -20.06 3.21
C SER A 535 15.98 -19.33 3.24
N VAL A 536 16.02 -18.05 3.58
CA VAL A 536 14.85 -17.17 3.74
C VAL A 536 14.55 -16.39 2.47
N PRO A 537 13.31 -15.92 2.26
CA PRO A 537 12.99 -14.93 1.22
C PRO A 537 13.70 -13.60 1.47
N CYS A 538 13.57 -12.65 0.55
CA CYS A 538 13.88 -11.25 0.86
C CYS A 538 12.87 -10.69 1.87
N MET A 539 11.58 -11.02 1.67
CA MET A 539 10.50 -10.85 2.64
C MET A 539 9.24 -11.65 2.26
N THR A 540 8.32 -11.82 3.21
CA THR A 540 6.89 -12.15 3.01
C THR A 540 6.01 -11.09 3.65
N ALA A 541 4.97 -10.62 2.97
CA ALA A 541 3.98 -9.70 3.52
C ALA A 541 2.73 -9.66 2.63
N ASP A 542 1.56 -9.33 3.19
CA ASP A 542 0.41 -8.82 2.41
C ASP A 542 0.76 -7.42 1.87
N LEU A 543 1.43 -7.39 0.72
CA LEU A 543 1.94 -6.16 0.14
C LEU A 543 0.86 -5.43 -0.62
N PHE A 544 -0.06 -6.17 -1.25
CA PHE A 544 -1.17 -5.68 -2.06
C PHE A 544 -2.12 -6.85 -2.40
N GLY A 545 -3.29 -6.56 -2.96
CA GLY A 545 -4.32 -7.57 -3.17
C GLY A 545 -5.16 -7.79 -1.93
N ASP A 546 -5.71 -8.98 -1.78
CA ASP A 546 -6.43 -9.36 -0.57
C ASP A 546 -5.47 -9.81 0.54
N TRP A 547 -6.01 -10.38 1.60
CA TRP A 547 -5.30 -10.69 2.86
C TRP A 547 -4.13 -11.67 2.77
N ARG A 548 -3.88 -12.31 1.62
CA ARG A 548 -2.85 -13.34 1.50
C ARG A 548 -1.50 -12.70 1.25
N GLU A 549 -0.46 -13.41 1.67
CA GLU A 549 0.88 -12.87 1.70
C GLU A 549 1.56 -13.06 0.33
N GLU A 550 2.14 -11.99 -0.21
CA GLU A 550 3.15 -12.07 -1.25
C GLU A 550 4.47 -12.62 -0.70
N VAL A 551 5.27 -13.20 -1.59
CA VAL A 551 6.67 -13.58 -1.30
C VAL A 551 7.64 -12.95 -2.29
N MET A 552 8.68 -12.32 -1.75
CA MET A 552 9.70 -11.64 -2.53
C MET A 552 11.01 -12.44 -2.53
N PHE A 553 11.51 -12.76 -3.72
CA PHE A 553 12.81 -13.40 -3.90
C PHE A 553 13.71 -12.61 -4.85
N ARG A 554 15.02 -12.79 -4.73
CA ARG A 554 15.96 -12.36 -5.77
C ARG A 554 16.05 -13.40 -6.89
N THR A 555 16.27 -12.94 -8.10
CA THR A 555 16.63 -13.82 -9.22
C THR A 555 18.03 -14.41 -9.05
N GLU A 556 18.28 -15.56 -9.68
CA GLU A 556 19.59 -16.24 -9.64
C GLU A 556 20.78 -15.34 -10.02
N ASP A 557 20.56 -14.41 -10.95
CA ASP A 557 21.57 -13.47 -11.45
C ASP A 557 21.66 -12.17 -10.64
N ASN A 558 20.85 -12.01 -9.59
CA ASN A 558 20.79 -10.84 -8.73
C ASN A 558 20.39 -9.53 -9.45
N SER A 559 19.76 -9.62 -10.62
CA SER A 559 19.37 -8.44 -11.40
C SER A 559 17.98 -7.91 -11.07
N LYS A 560 17.13 -8.73 -10.43
CA LYS A 560 15.72 -8.40 -10.13
C LYS A 560 15.28 -8.93 -8.78
N LEU A 561 14.27 -8.29 -8.20
CA LEU A 561 13.36 -8.96 -7.27
C LEU A 561 12.16 -9.51 -8.05
N ARG A 562 11.65 -10.66 -7.62
CA ARG A 562 10.37 -11.21 -8.05
C ARG A 562 9.43 -11.27 -6.87
N ILE A 563 8.31 -10.56 -6.98
CA ILE A 563 7.22 -10.59 -6.01
C ILE A 563 6.17 -11.55 -6.56
N TYR A 564 6.05 -12.73 -5.97
CA TYR A 564 5.05 -13.71 -6.34
C TYR A 564 3.79 -13.46 -5.53
N CYS A 565 2.65 -13.53 -6.22
CA CYS A 565 1.34 -13.44 -5.63
C CYS A 565 0.62 -14.77 -5.81
N THR A 566 -0.33 -15.04 -4.92
CA THR A 566 -1.21 -16.19 -5.09
C THR A 566 -2.12 -16.02 -6.30
N ASN A 567 -2.43 -17.14 -6.95
CA ASN A 567 -3.38 -17.24 -8.05
C ASN A 567 -4.54 -18.20 -7.75
N THR A 568 -4.69 -18.56 -6.47
CA THR A 568 -5.77 -19.41 -5.95
C THR A 568 -6.93 -18.52 -5.53
N GLU A 569 -8.19 -18.92 -5.76
CA GLU A 569 -9.34 -18.18 -5.22
C GLU A 569 -9.56 -18.56 -3.75
N THR A 570 -9.66 -17.57 -2.86
CA THR A 570 -10.25 -17.70 -1.52
C THR A 570 -11.75 -17.34 -1.53
N SER A 571 -12.50 -17.90 -0.58
CA SER A 571 -13.89 -17.50 -0.30
C SER A 571 -14.01 -16.47 0.84
N TYR A 572 -12.90 -16.17 1.50
CA TYR A 572 -12.88 -15.29 2.67
C TYR A 572 -12.59 -13.85 2.28
N ARG A 573 -13.34 -12.92 2.90
CA ARG A 573 -13.05 -11.49 2.87
C ARG A 573 -12.47 -11.10 4.21
N MET A 574 -11.20 -10.73 4.22
CA MET A 574 -10.49 -10.30 5.41
C MET A 574 -9.88 -8.93 5.18
N THR A 575 -9.75 -8.16 6.25
CA THR A 575 -8.98 -6.93 6.22
C THR A 575 -7.54 -7.27 5.85
N THR A 576 -6.87 -6.40 5.08
CA THR A 576 -5.42 -6.55 4.84
C THR A 576 -4.67 -6.76 6.15
N LEU A 577 -3.75 -7.71 6.18
CA LEU A 577 -2.96 -8.06 7.36
C LEU A 577 -2.06 -6.90 7.78
N MET A 578 -1.72 -5.99 6.86
CA MET A 578 -0.97 -4.78 7.19
C MET A 578 -1.75 -3.77 8.04
N HIS A 579 -3.06 -3.99 8.25
CA HIS A 579 -3.85 -3.26 9.23
C HIS A 579 -4.05 -4.02 10.56
N ASP A 580 -3.48 -5.22 10.70
CA ASP A 580 -3.29 -5.87 12.00
C ASP A 580 -2.01 -5.30 12.64
N MET A 581 -2.17 -4.59 13.75
CA MET A 581 -1.09 -3.89 14.45
C MET A 581 0.08 -4.81 14.82
N GLN A 582 -0.18 -6.09 15.13
CA GLN A 582 0.88 -7.05 15.46
C GLN A 582 1.60 -7.53 14.21
N TYR A 583 0.85 -8.01 13.21
CA TYR A 583 1.38 -8.51 11.95
C TYR A 583 2.26 -7.48 11.27
N ARG A 584 1.78 -6.24 11.11
CA ARG A 584 2.53 -5.15 10.45
C ARG A 584 3.85 -4.83 11.17
N MET A 585 3.84 -4.86 12.50
CA MET A 585 5.04 -4.57 13.29
C MET A 585 6.01 -5.76 13.30
N GLN A 586 5.51 -7.00 13.38
CA GLN A 586 6.34 -8.18 13.22
C GLN A 586 6.93 -8.31 11.80
N ASP A 587 6.20 -7.88 10.77
CA ASP A 587 6.72 -7.78 9.40
C ASP A 587 7.92 -6.81 9.35
N GLY A 588 7.82 -5.66 10.02
CA GLY A 588 8.95 -4.75 10.19
C GLY A 588 10.14 -5.33 10.97
N CYS A 589 9.89 -6.32 11.84
CA CYS A 589 10.93 -7.05 12.57
C CYS A 589 11.56 -8.18 11.74
N GLN A 590 10.96 -8.58 10.62
CA GLN A 590 11.31 -9.76 9.83
C GLN A 590 12.77 -9.78 9.38
N GLN A 591 13.38 -8.64 9.07
CA GLN A 591 14.78 -8.57 8.65
C GLN A 591 15.81 -8.72 9.79
N SER A 592 15.36 -8.68 11.05
CA SER A 592 16.25 -8.61 12.21
C SER A 592 17.06 -9.89 12.37
N SER A 593 18.37 -9.82 12.11
CA SER A 593 19.33 -10.92 12.27
C SER A 593 18.93 -12.23 11.58
N TYR A 594 18.34 -13.19 12.30
CA TYR A 594 17.80 -14.41 11.72
C TYR A 594 16.30 -14.25 11.53
N ASN A 595 15.93 -13.94 10.29
CA ASN A 595 14.58 -13.58 9.90
C ASN A 595 13.53 -14.59 10.42
N GLN A 596 12.39 -14.09 10.89
CA GLN A 596 11.26 -14.90 11.35
C GLN A 596 9.97 -14.44 10.67
N PRO A 597 9.01 -15.33 10.38
CA PRO A 597 7.75 -14.95 9.76
C PRO A 597 6.89 -14.09 10.71
N PRO A 598 6.13 -13.10 10.19
CA PRO A 598 5.17 -12.34 10.99
C PRO A 598 3.97 -13.19 11.44
N HIS A 599 3.30 -12.79 12.51
CA HIS A 599 2.09 -13.43 13.03
C HIS A 599 0.98 -12.41 13.28
N THR A 600 -0.26 -12.81 13.03
CA THR A 600 -1.45 -12.00 13.34
C THR A 600 -1.68 -11.89 14.85
N SER A 601 -2.37 -10.83 15.29
CA SER A 601 -2.78 -10.71 16.71
C SER A 601 -3.88 -11.69 17.14
N TYR A 602 -4.52 -12.35 16.17
CA TYR A 602 -5.57 -13.35 16.37
C TYR A 602 -5.18 -14.69 15.79
N TYR A 603 -5.83 -15.74 16.31
CA TYR A 603 -5.86 -17.05 15.69
C TYR A 603 -6.64 -17.03 14.37
N LEU A 604 -6.10 -17.72 13.36
CA LEU A 604 -6.77 -17.99 12.08
C LEU A 604 -6.95 -19.49 11.86
N GLY A 605 -8.20 -19.88 11.58
CA GLY A 605 -8.54 -21.26 11.25
C GLY A 605 -9.94 -21.38 10.68
N SER A 606 -10.10 -22.27 9.69
CA SER A 606 -11.34 -22.42 8.93
C SER A 606 -12.54 -22.79 9.81
N GLU A 607 -12.31 -23.43 10.96
CA GLU A 607 -13.35 -23.76 11.94
C GLU A 607 -13.88 -22.55 12.74
N THR A 608 -13.12 -21.45 12.79
CA THR A 608 -13.49 -20.21 13.48
C THR A 608 -14.02 -19.15 12.52
N GLY A 609 -13.54 -19.16 11.28
CA GLY A 609 -13.92 -18.21 10.23
C GLY A 609 -13.11 -16.92 10.28
N VAL A 610 -13.65 -15.87 9.66
CA VAL A 610 -12.97 -14.56 9.54
C VAL A 610 -12.97 -13.83 10.90
N PRO A 611 -11.82 -13.27 11.32
CA PRO A 611 -11.72 -12.49 12.55
C PRO A 611 -12.55 -11.20 12.48
N ALA A 612 -12.84 -10.59 13.63
CA ALA A 612 -13.45 -9.27 13.64
C ALA A 612 -12.46 -8.19 13.17
N ARG A 613 -13.00 -7.04 12.78
CA ARG A 613 -12.22 -6.01 12.08
C ARG A 613 -11.31 -5.21 13.02
N PRO A 614 -10.11 -4.83 12.56
CA PRO A 614 -9.20 -3.99 13.32
C PRO A 614 -9.80 -2.63 13.66
N SER A 615 -9.68 -2.29 14.94
CA SER A 615 -9.95 -0.94 15.44
C SER A 615 -8.64 -0.16 15.41
N ILE A 616 -8.45 0.64 14.35
CA ILE A 616 -7.25 1.46 14.13
C ILE A 616 -7.64 2.83 13.57
N LYS A 617 -6.69 3.76 13.58
CA LYS A 617 -6.76 5.03 12.86
C LYS A 617 -5.77 4.98 11.70
N LEU A 618 -6.07 5.68 10.61
CA LEU A 618 -5.13 5.81 9.49
C LEU A 618 -4.44 7.18 9.55
N ASN A 619 -3.11 7.22 9.37
CA ASN A 619 -2.26 8.43 9.39
C ASN A 619 -2.69 9.46 8.35
N ASN A 620 -3.15 8.98 7.19
CA ASN A 620 -3.75 9.76 6.13
C ASN A 620 -5.01 9.05 5.62
N THR A 621 -5.89 9.82 5.01
CA THR A 621 -6.78 9.33 3.97
C THR A 621 -6.64 10.38 2.88
N PRO A 622 -6.22 10.05 1.64
CA PRO A 622 -6.38 10.96 0.54
C PRO A 622 -7.81 11.47 0.61
N PRO A 623 -8.04 12.79 0.52
CA PRO A 623 -9.41 13.27 0.45
C PRO A 623 -10.10 12.47 -0.65
N GLU A 624 -11.22 11.82 -0.30
CA GLU A 624 -12.08 11.11 -1.26
C GLU A 624 -12.05 11.87 -2.59
N PRO A 625 -11.81 11.19 -3.73
CA PRO A 625 -11.62 11.87 -5.01
C PRO A 625 -12.68 12.96 -5.13
N VAL A 626 -12.24 14.22 -5.27
CA VAL A 626 -13.17 15.31 -4.98
C VAL A 626 -14.26 15.30 -6.04
N ASN A 627 -15.46 14.94 -5.62
CA ASN A 627 -16.59 14.68 -6.49
C ASN A 627 -17.54 15.88 -6.44
N GLY A 628 -17.90 16.36 -7.63
CA GLY A 628 -18.81 17.47 -7.86
C GLY A 628 -20.19 17.04 -8.33
N LYS A 629 -20.91 17.94 -8.99
CA LYS A 629 -22.15 17.64 -9.71
C LYS A 629 -21.84 17.04 -11.09
N LEU A 630 -20.92 17.65 -11.81
CA LEU A 630 -20.52 17.32 -13.18
C LEU A 630 -19.08 16.80 -13.27
N ILE A 631 -18.33 16.91 -12.18
CA ILE A 631 -16.95 16.45 -12.05
C ILE A 631 -16.89 15.19 -11.18
N ARG A 632 -16.17 14.17 -11.64
CA ARG A 632 -15.83 12.94 -10.89
C ARG A 632 -14.33 12.76 -10.85
N ASN A 633 -13.81 12.15 -9.78
CA ASN A 633 -12.40 11.79 -9.68
C ASN A 633 -11.46 12.99 -9.93
N PHE A 634 -11.76 14.15 -9.35
CA PHE A 634 -10.88 15.30 -9.50
C PHE A 634 -9.58 15.07 -8.73
N VAL A 635 -8.46 15.05 -9.47
CA VAL A 635 -7.11 14.81 -8.94
C VAL A 635 -6.21 15.96 -9.37
N VAL A 636 -5.51 16.56 -8.41
CA VAL A 636 -4.49 17.59 -8.67
C VAL A 636 -3.15 16.89 -8.83
N LYS A 637 -2.52 17.05 -9.99
CA LYS A 637 -1.21 16.45 -10.31
C LYS A 637 -0.05 17.34 -9.87
N ASP A 638 -0.28 18.64 -9.77
CA ASP A 638 0.68 19.60 -9.21
C ASP A 638 0.70 19.53 -7.68
N THR A 639 1.34 18.48 -7.15
CA THR A 639 1.37 18.19 -5.71
C THR A 639 2.00 19.33 -4.89
N ALA A 640 2.95 20.06 -5.46
CA ALA A 640 3.63 21.18 -4.80
C ALA A 640 2.68 22.36 -4.48
N ASN A 641 1.62 22.54 -5.27
CA ASN A 641 0.64 23.64 -5.08
C ASN A 641 -0.78 23.14 -4.81
N ALA A 642 -0.96 21.84 -4.52
CA ALA A 642 -2.27 21.20 -4.40
C ALA A 642 -3.22 21.89 -3.40
N ALA A 643 -2.68 22.46 -2.31
CA ALA A 643 -3.47 23.17 -1.30
C ALA A 643 -4.24 24.40 -1.83
N GLY A 644 -3.81 24.98 -2.95
CA GLY A 644 -4.47 26.09 -3.61
C GLY A 644 -5.57 25.68 -4.60
N TRP A 645 -5.71 24.38 -4.88
CA TRP A 645 -6.74 23.86 -5.78
C TRP A 645 -7.98 23.41 -5.00
N LYS A 646 -9.16 23.79 -5.47
CA LYS A 646 -10.45 23.41 -4.85
C LYS A 646 -11.53 23.21 -5.89
N LEU A 647 -12.30 22.13 -5.76
CA LEU A 647 -13.58 21.99 -6.44
C LEU A 647 -14.66 22.71 -5.64
N MET A 648 -15.36 23.64 -6.26
CA MET A 648 -16.37 24.51 -5.66
C MET A 648 -17.70 24.30 -6.39
N ASP A 649 -18.80 24.33 -5.64
CA ASP A 649 -20.16 24.26 -6.21
C ASP A 649 -20.44 25.37 -7.22
N SER A 650 -19.86 26.57 -7.01
CA SER A 650 -19.98 27.69 -7.92
C SER A 650 -18.97 28.82 -7.68
N ASN A 651 -18.88 29.75 -8.64
CA ASN A 651 -18.26 31.06 -8.45
C ASN A 651 -19.14 32.17 -9.06
N THR A 652 -18.90 33.42 -8.65
CA THR A 652 -19.69 34.61 -9.05
C THR A 652 -18.80 35.85 -9.11
N THR A 653 -19.35 36.98 -9.59
CA THR A 653 -18.65 38.27 -9.45
C THR A 653 -18.45 38.60 -7.97
N GLY A 654 -17.22 38.95 -7.59
CA GLY A 654 -16.76 39.16 -6.22
C GLY A 654 -16.11 37.91 -5.59
N GLY A 655 -16.23 36.73 -6.21
CA GLY A 655 -15.62 35.50 -5.70
C GLY A 655 -14.14 35.37 -6.03
N LEU A 656 -13.43 34.58 -5.22
CA LEU A 656 -11.99 34.32 -5.36
C LEU A 656 -11.67 33.55 -6.64
N ILE A 657 -10.52 33.88 -7.25
CA ILE A 657 -10.03 33.25 -8.49
C ILE A 657 -9.03 32.13 -8.17
N TYR A 658 -8.19 32.30 -7.14
CA TYR A 658 -7.15 31.33 -6.80
C TYR A 658 -7.19 30.98 -5.31
N GLY A 659 -6.81 29.76 -4.96
CA GLY A 659 -6.74 29.35 -3.55
C GLY A 659 -5.50 29.85 -2.81
N ASP A 660 -4.50 30.34 -3.54
CA ASP A 660 -3.21 30.84 -3.01
C ASP A 660 -3.04 32.36 -3.19
N ARG A 661 -4.09 33.09 -3.60
CA ARG A 661 -4.12 34.56 -3.75
C ARG A 661 -5.47 35.13 -3.31
N ASP A 662 -5.51 36.42 -3.05
CA ASP A 662 -6.71 37.18 -2.66
C ASP A 662 -7.39 37.89 -3.86
N PHE A 663 -7.07 37.48 -5.09
CA PHE A 663 -7.67 38.04 -6.30
C PHE A 663 -9.11 37.54 -6.48
N THR A 664 -10.00 38.44 -6.86
CA THR A 664 -11.43 38.17 -7.05
C THR A 664 -11.88 38.58 -8.45
N TYR A 665 -12.94 37.97 -8.99
CA TYR A 665 -13.55 38.47 -10.23
C TYR A 665 -14.28 39.80 -9.98
N THR A 666 -13.87 40.88 -10.64
CA THR A 666 -14.62 42.15 -10.68
C THR A 666 -15.70 42.16 -11.76
N ALA A 667 -15.56 41.30 -12.76
CA ALA A 667 -16.58 40.99 -13.76
C ALA A 667 -16.46 39.51 -14.16
N LEU A 668 -17.59 38.83 -14.36
CA LEU A 668 -17.66 37.45 -14.84
C LEU A 668 -18.91 37.28 -15.72
N SER A 669 -18.74 36.74 -16.93
CA SER A 669 -19.85 36.48 -17.85
C SER A 669 -20.97 35.70 -17.17
N THR A 670 -22.21 36.12 -17.38
CA THR A 670 -23.40 35.61 -16.69
C THR A 670 -23.58 34.10 -16.84
N GLU A 671 -23.17 33.55 -17.97
CA GLU A 671 -23.25 32.14 -18.35
C GLU A 671 -22.31 31.24 -17.56
N LEU A 672 -21.30 31.82 -16.88
CA LEU A 672 -20.34 31.12 -16.03
C LEU A 672 -20.66 31.31 -14.55
N GLN A 673 -21.51 32.27 -14.19
CA GLN A 673 -21.91 32.49 -12.80
C GLN A 673 -22.80 31.33 -12.34
N GLY A 674 -22.51 30.78 -11.16
CA GLY A 674 -23.26 29.65 -10.63
C GLY A 674 -22.87 28.28 -11.21
N CYS A 675 -21.98 28.23 -12.20
CA CYS A 675 -21.44 26.97 -12.72
C CYS A 675 -20.45 26.35 -11.75
N GLU A 676 -20.39 25.02 -11.73
CA GLU A 676 -19.38 24.28 -10.96
C GLU A 676 -17.99 24.74 -11.37
N TYR A 677 -17.11 24.93 -10.38
CA TYR A 677 -15.90 25.72 -10.56
C TYR A 677 -14.68 25.03 -9.93
N ILE A 678 -13.61 24.90 -10.71
CA ILE A 678 -12.30 24.50 -10.20
C ILE A 678 -11.49 25.77 -9.95
N MET A 679 -11.36 26.11 -8.68
CA MET A 679 -10.40 27.09 -8.20
C MET A 679 -9.00 26.49 -8.33
N THR A 680 -8.08 27.20 -8.96
CA THR A 680 -6.70 26.73 -9.19
C THR A 680 -5.73 27.46 -8.25
N ALA A 681 -4.50 26.96 -8.13
CA ALA A 681 -3.43 27.76 -7.56
C ALA A 681 -2.81 28.65 -8.65
N CYS A 682 -2.61 29.94 -8.36
CA CYS A 682 -1.91 30.87 -9.23
C CYS A 682 -0.45 30.41 -9.44
N ASN A 683 0.19 29.85 -8.41
CA ASN A 683 1.56 29.32 -8.47
C ASN A 683 1.74 28.12 -9.40
N SER A 684 0.68 27.35 -9.71
CA SER A 684 0.76 26.22 -10.65
C SER A 684 1.13 26.64 -12.07
N LYS A 685 1.11 27.94 -12.38
CA LYS A 685 1.70 28.46 -13.62
C LYS A 685 3.18 28.11 -13.78
N ASN A 686 3.89 27.81 -12.68
CA ASN A 686 5.32 27.47 -12.69
C ASN A 686 5.61 25.97 -12.88
N THR A 687 4.58 25.14 -13.10
CA THR A 687 4.73 23.69 -13.28
C THR A 687 4.74 23.35 -14.77
N ASP A 688 5.69 22.51 -15.23
CA ASP A 688 5.90 22.14 -16.65
C ASP A 688 5.17 20.86 -17.09
N SER A 689 4.28 20.34 -16.25
CA SER A 689 3.50 19.12 -16.47
C SER A 689 1.99 19.38 -16.38
N ASP A 690 1.19 18.33 -16.61
CA ASP A 690 -0.25 18.39 -16.37
C ASP A 690 -0.53 18.81 -14.92
N LEU A 691 -1.45 19.75 -14.73
CA LEU A 691 -1.75 20.33 -13.42
C LEU A 691 -2.84 19.58 -12.66
N ALA A 692 -3.84 19.06 -13.37
CA ALA A 692 -4.94 18.29 -12.78
C ALA A 692 -5.68 17.45 -13.83
N GLU A 693 -6.54 16.53 -13.38
CA GLU A 693 -7.46 15.79 -14.23
C GLU A 693 -8.76 15.44 -13.52
N PHE A 694 -9.81 15.14 -14.30
CA PHE A 694 -11.08 14.60 -13.81
C PHE A 694 -11.81 13.82 -14.90
N SER A 695 -12.88 13.13 -14.53
CA SER A 695 -13.84 12.52 -15.45
C SER A 695 -15.17 13.27 -15.43
N ALA A 696 -15.80 13.41 -16.59
CA ALA A 696 -17.13 14.00 -16.69
C ALA A 696 -18.20 13.08 -16.06
N ALA A 697 -18.98 13.60 -15.10
CA ALA A 697 -20.02 12.83 -14.40
C ALA A 697 -21.26 12.55 -15.27
N SER A 698 -21.45 13.36 -16.30
CA SER A 698 -22.46 13.29 -17.35
C SER A 698 -21.88 14.01 -18.57
N ASP A 699 -22.60 14.06 -19.69
CA ASP A 699 -22.28 15.00 -20.77
C ASP A 699 -22.10 16.41 -20.18
N THR A 700 -20.99 17.08 -20.50
CA THR A 700 -20.60 18.35 -19.89
C THR A 700 -19.80 19.24 -20.84
N ASP A 701 -19.97 20.56 -20.70
CA ASP A 701 -19.11 21.57 -21.30
C ASP A 701 -18.08 22.05 -20.26
N VAL A 702 -16.80 22.11 -20.66
CA VAL A 702 -15.70 22.61 -19.84
C VAL A 702 -15.18 23.91 -20.44
N TYR A 703 -15.11 24.96 -19.62
CA TYR A 703 -14.64 26.30 -19.97
C TYR A 703 -13.36 26.60 -19.19
N VAL A 704 -12.26 26.84 -19.90
CA VAL A 704 -10.97 27.22 -19.32
C VAL A 704 -10.78 28.73 -19.51
N MET A 705 -10.74 29.48 -18.41
CA MET A 705 -10.52 30.92 -18.41
C MET A 705 -9.03 31.22 -18.47
N VAL A 706 -8.56 31.67 -19.62
CA VAL A 706 -7.14 31.95 -19.90
C VAL A 706 -6.90 33.45 -19.82
N ASP A 707 -5.78 33.84 -19.22
CA ASP A 707 -5.28 35.22 -19.20
C ASP A 707 -5.07 35.73 -20.63
N THR A 708 -5.70 36.84 -20.99
CA THR A 708 -5.67 37.39 -22.36
C THR A 708 -4.28 37.83 -22.81
N ARG A 709 -3.33 38.00 -21.89
CA ARG A 709 -1.92 38.27 -22.23
C ARG A 709 -1.25 37.07 -22.91
N GLU A 710 -1.72 35.85 -22.65
CA GLU A 710 -1.28 34.65 -23.36
C GLU A 710 -1.72 34.71 -24.84
N GLU A 711 -2.92 35.24 -25.13
CA GLU A 711 -3.36 35.44 -26.53
C GLU A 711 -2.53 36.51 -27.23
N ALA A 712 -2.27 37.63 -26.54
CA ALA A 712 -1.53 38.76 -27.09
C ALA A 712 -0.10 38.39 -27.52
N GLU A 713 0.52 37.45 -26.80
CA GLU A 713 1.88 36.97 -27.04
C GLU A 713 1.92 35.64 -27.84
N ASN A 714 0.75 35.13 -28.25
CA ASN A 714 0.60 33.85 -28.95
C ASN A 714 1.19 32.65 -28.17
N LEU A 715 0.94 32.64 -26.85
CA LEU A 715 1.40 31.65 -25.86
C LEU A 715 0.27 30.83 -25.25
N VAL A 716 -0.94 30.87 -25.82
CA VAL A 716 -2.06 30.02 -25.37
C VAL A 716 -1.59 28.55 -25.28
N PRO A 717 -1.78 27.87 -24.13
CA PRO A 717 -1.28 26.52 -23.94
C PRO A 717 -1.69 25.55 -25.04
N ALA A 718 -0.73 24.79 -25.59
CA ALA A 718 -0.95 23.92 -26.75
C ALA A 718 -2.02 22.84 -26.54
N TRP A 719 -2.24 22.41 -25.29
CA TRP A 719 -3.27 21.43 -24.94
C TRP A 719 -4.70 21.97 -25.13
N LEU A 720 -4.88 23.30 -25.23
CA LEU A 720 -6.14 23.95 -25.57
C LEU A 720 -6.43 24.00 -27.08
N SER A 721 -5.56 23.48 -27.94
CA SER A 721 -5.78 23.46 -29.40
C SER A 721 -7.07 22.73 -29.83
N GLY A 722 -7.57 21.81 -29.01
CA GLY A 722 -8.86 21.14 -29.20
C GLY A 722 -10.07 21.86 -28.59
N TYR A 723 -9.87 23.04 -27.99
CA TYR A 723 -10.92 23.87 -27.41
C TYR A 723 -11.25 25.04 -28.35
N THR A 724 -12.53 25.44 -28.36
CA THR A 724 -13.01 26.58 -29.12
C THR A 724 -12.99 27.84 -28.26
N ARG A 725 -12.27 28.88 -28.68
CA ARG A 725 -12.32 30.20 -28.05
C ARG A 725 -13.75 30.76 -28.13
N THR A 726 -14.24 31.35 -27.05
CA THR A 726 -15.61 31.92 -26.96
C THR A 726 -15.57 33.44 -26.77
N ASP A 727 -16.75 34.06 -26.71
CA ASP A 727 -16.91 35.48 -26.34
C ASP A 727 -17.09 35.68 -24.83
N LEU A 728 -17.05 34.61 -24.03
CA LEU A 728 -17.18 34.69 -22.58
C LEU A 728 -15.87 35.20 -21.96
N THR A 729 -15.99 36.22 -21.12
CA THR A 729 -14.87 36.92 -20.49
C THR A 729 -15.05 37.09 -18.98
N ALA A 730 -13.95 37.41 -18.30
CA ALA A 730 -13.92 37.83 -16.90
C ALA A 730 -12.79 38.84 -16.67
N THR A 731 -12.88 39.64 -15.61
CA THR A 731 -11.83 40.57 -15.17
C THR A 731 -11.56 40.35 -13.69
N SER A 732 -10.29 40.39 -13.28
CA SER A 732 -9.88 40.26 -11.88
C SER A 732 -9.61 41.59 -11.18
N SER A 733 -9.63 41.58 -9.84
CA SER A 733 -9.32 42.73 -8.99
C SER A 733 -7.87 43.23 -9.10
N ASN A 734 -6.96 42.40 -9.63
CA ASN A 734 -5.59 42.80 -9.96
C ASN A 734 -5.41 43.26 -11.42
N GLY A 735 -6.51 43.47 -12.15
CA GLY A 735 -6.50 44.05 -13.49
C GLY A 735 -6.12 43.08 -14.61
N VAL A 736 -6.35 41.79 -14.44
CA VAL A 736 -6.16 40.78 -15.49
C VAL A 736 -7.51 40.47 -16.14
N ASP A 737 -7.54 40.50 -17.46
CA ASP A 737 -8.69 40.07 -18.25
C ASP A 737 -8.50 38.63 -18.75
N PHE A 738 -9.58 37.86 -18.74
CA PHE A 738 -9.63 36.47 -19.13
C PHE A 738 -10.60 36.25 -20.29
N VAL A 739 -10.32 35.24 -21.11
CA VAL A 739 -11.24 34.70 -22.13
C VAL A 739 -11.44 33.20 -21.93
N ALA A 740 -12.66 32.71 -22.19
CA ALA A 740 -12.98 31.30 -22.03
C ALA A 740 -12.72 30.49 -23.32
N TYR A 741 -12.05 29.35 -23.16
CA TYR A 741 -11.94 28.29 -24.15
C TYR A 741 -12.84 27.12 -23.78
N LYS A 742 -13.70 26.67 -24.69
CA LYS A 742 -14.73 25.65 -24.47
C LYS A 742 -14.41 24.33 -25.17
N LYS A 743 -14.64 23.20 -24.49
CA LYS A 743 -14.77 21.88 -25.13
C LYS A 743 -15.87 21.05 -24.45
N SER A 744 -16.59 20.27 -25.22
CA SER A 744 -17.61 19.34 -24.70
C SER A 744 -17.03 17.95 -24.52
N PHE A 745 -17.45 17.26 -23.46
CA PHE A 745 -17.04 15.92 -23.08
C PHE A 745 -18.28 15.06 -22.80
N LYS A 746 -18.21 13.79 -23.17
CA LYS A 746 -19.26 12.79 -22.86
C LYS A 746 -19.10 12.23 -21.46
N GLU A 747 -20.17 11.69 -20.89
CA GLU A 747 -20.12 10.98 -19.60
C GLU A 747 -18.97 9.96 -19.57
N GLY A 748 -18.16 10.01 -18.52
CA GLY A 748 -17.00 9.15 -18.31
C GLY A 748 -15.73 9.59 -19.05
N GLU A 749 -15.80 10.54 -20.01
CA GLU A 749 -14.60 11.03 -20.68
C GLU A 749 -13.68 11.78 -19.72
N LYS A 750 -12.38 11.57 -19.90
CA LYS A 750 -11.33 12.18 -19.11
C LYS A 750 -11.00 13.58 -19.63
N VAL A 751 -10.93 14.53 -18.71
CA VAL A 751 -10.48 15.90 -18.92
C VAL A 751 -9.11 16.05 -18.27
N VAL A 752 -8.12 16.47 -19.05
CA VAL A 752 -6.77 16.79 -18.57
C VAL A 752 -6.59 18.30 -18.62
N LEU A 753 -6.16 18.87 -17.50
CA LEU A 753 -5.84 20.28 -17.34
C LEU A 753 -4.32 20.43 -17.38
N GLY A 754 -3.79 20.82 -18.55
CA GLY A 754 -2.35 20.85 -18.83
C GLY A 754 -1.61 22.05 -18.20
N THR A 755 -0.28 22.09 -18.33
CA THR A 755 0.55 23.23 -17.90
C THR A 755 0.09 24.56 -18.51
N ASN A 756 0.32 25.66 -17.80
CA ASN A 756 0.19 27.02 -18.30
C ASN A 756 1.50 27.59 -18.91
N GLY A 757 2.49 26.74 -19.21
CA GLY A 757 3.66 27.14 -20.01
C GLY A 757 4.77 27.92 -19.29
N MET A 758 4.73 28.05 -17.96
CA MET A 758 5.80 28.68 -17.15
C MET A 758 6.12 30.16 -17.46
N THR A 759 5.13 30.92 -17.92
CA THR A 759 5.29 32.35 -18.20
C THR A 759 5.23 33.19 -16.91
N GLY A 760 6.33 33.87 -16.56
CA GLY A 760 6.43 34.60 -15.28
C GLY A 760 5.51 35.83 -15.15
N TYR A 761 5.03 36.39 -16.27
CA TYR A 761 4.26 37.65 -16.29
C TYR A 761 2.73 37.48 -16.40
N VAL A 762 2.24 36.25 -16.55
CA VAL A 762 0.81 35.88 -16.61
C VAL A 762 0.36 35.22 -15.30
N VAL A 763 -0.94 34.98 -15.15
CA VAL A 763 -1.51 34.18 -14.05
C VAL A 763 -2.05 32.85 -14.57
N ASN A 764 -2.19 31.85 -13.70
CA ASN A 764 -2.72 30.55 -14.08
C ASN A 764 -4.20 30.64 -14.55
N TYR A 765 -4.67 29.67 -15.33
CA TYR A 765 -6.08 29.59 -15.73
C TYR A 765 -6.99 29.12 -14.59
N THR A 766 -8.30 29.24 -14.79
CA THR A 766 -9.35 28.64 -13.92
C THR A 766 -10.38 27.91 -14.77
N VAL A 767 -11.19 27.02 -14.18
CA VAL A 767 -12.09 26.16 -14.96
C VAL A 767 -13.52 26.22 -14.45
N PHE A 768 -14.48 26.35 -15.36
CA PHE A 768 -15.92 26.26 -15.10
C PHE A 768 -16.49 25.06 -15.86
N VAL A 769 -17.38 24.32 -15.22
CA VAL A 769 -18.03 23.13 -15.77
C VAL A 769 -19.54 23.28 -15.67
N LYS A 770 -20.23 23.00 -16.77
CA LYS A 770 -21.70 23.08 -16.83
C LYS A 770 -22.27 22.00 -17.74
N ALA A 771 -23.51 21.60 -17.47
CA ALA A 771 -24.24 20.74 -18.39
C ALA A 771 -24.34 21.45 -19.76
N PRO A 772 -24.25 20.71 -20.88
CA PRO A 772 -24.48 21.28 -22.19
C PRO A 772 -25.88 21.89 -22.22
N ALA A 773 -26.06 22.94 -23.03
CA ALA A 773 -27.41 23.44 -23.27
C ALA A 773 -28.26 22.29 -23.80
N ALA A 774 -29.42 22.03 -23.18
CA ALA A 774 -30.36 21.06 -23.70
C ALA A 774 -30.68 21.42 -25.15
N GLU A 775 -30.58 20.46 -26.07
CA GLU A 775 -31.19 20.62 -27.38
C GLU A 775 -32.68 20.83 -27.14
N VAL A 776 -33.18 22.03 -27.44
CA VAL A 776 -34.61 22.30 -27.40
C VAL A 776 -35.20 21.45 -28.52
N GLU A 777 -35.92 20.38 -28.17
CA GLU A 777 -36.80 19.72 -29.13
C GLU A 777 -37.86 20.75 -29.56
N VAL A 778 -37.62 21.37 -30.71
CA VAL A 778 -38.52 22.35 -31.30
C VAL A 778 -39.68 21.56 -31.92
N THR A 779 -40.79 21.43 -31.20
CA THR A 779 -42.01 20.83 -31.75
C THR A 779 -42.71 21.86 -32.65
N PRO A 780 -42.88 21.61 -33.96
CA PRO A 780 -43.50 22.57 -34.86
C PRO A 780 -44.99 22.73 -34.55
N PHE A 781 -45.44 23.98 -34.45
CA PHE A 781 -46.85 24.34 -34.52
C PHE A 781 -47.19 24.63 -35.99
N TYR A 782 -47.43 23.55 -36.75
CA TYR A 782 -47.61 23.62 -38.20
C TYR A 782 -48.70 24.63 -38.60
N GLY A 783 -48.30 25.63 -39.38
CA GLY A 783 -49.13 26.72 -39.87
C GLY A 783 -48.87 28.08 -39.24
N ASP A 784 -48.30 28.14 -38.02
CA ASP A 784 -48.03 29.39 -37.29
C ASP A 784 -46.62 29.94 -37.64
N ALA A 785 -46.43 30.33 -38.89
CA ALA A 785 -45.13 30.75 -39.42
C ALA A 785 -44.64 32.07 -38.82
N ASN A 786 -45.55 32.92 -38.33
CA ASN A 786 -45.19 34.19 -37.68
C ASN A 786 -45.01 34.05 -36.14
N CYS A 787 -45.32 32.87 -35.58
CA CYS A 787 -45.21 32.53 -34.17
C CYS A 787 -46.09 33.37 -33.23
N ASP A 788 -47.27 33.80 -33.69
CA ASP A 788 -48.25 34.55 -32.88
C ASP A 788 -49.27 33.66 -32.17
N GLY A 789 -49.18 32.34 -32.37
CA GLY A 789 -50.04 31.34 -31.74
C GLY A 789 -51.38 31.15 -32.46
N MET A 790 -51.59 31.77 -33.61
CA MET A 790 -52.76 31.59 -34.46
C MET A 790 -52.33 31.13 -35.86
N ILE A 791 -53.20 30.38 -36.55
CA ILE A 791 -52.98 29.99 -37.94
C ILE A 791 -53.96 30.79 -38.80
N ASP A 792 -53.48 31.90 -39.37
CA ASP A 792 -54.30 32.79 -40.18
C ASP A 792 -53.57 33.28 -41.45
N VAL A 793 -54.18 34.22 -42.18
CA VAL A 793 -53.61 34.72 -43.45
C VAL A 793 -52.27 35.45 -43.25
N ARG A 794 -51.94 35.91 -42.04
CA ARG A 794 -50.66 36.55 -41.71
C ARG A 794 -49.52 35.54 -41.78
N ASP A 795 -49.77 34.28 -41.48
CA ASP A 795 -48.78 33.20 -41.64
C ASP A 795 -48.50 32.91 -43.09
N THR A 796 -49.54 32.88 -43.93
CA THR A 796 -49.37 32.83 -45.40
C THR A 796 -48.50 33.99 -45.89
N VAL A 797 -48.74 35.20 -45.39
CA VAL A 797 -47.94 36.38 -45.75
C VAL A 797 -46.50 36.24 -45.24
N ALA A 798 -46.29 35.74 -44.02
CA ALA A 798 -44.99 35.52 -43.42
C ALA A 798 -44.16 34.49 -44.23
N ILE A 799 -44.78 33.39 -44.67
CA ILE A 799 -44.14 32.39 -45.54
C ILE A 799 -43.76 33.01 -46.89
N ILE A 800 -44.67 33.76 -47.54
CA ILE A 800 -44.39 34.43 -48.81
C ILE A 800 -43.27 35.46 -48.67
N GLN A 801 -43.25 36.22 -47.57
CA GLN A 801 -42.19 37.17 -47.26
C GLN A 801 -40.85 36.46 -47.08
N ALA A 802 -40.84 35.31 -46.42
CA ALA A 802 -39.64 34.48 -46.24
C ALA A 802 -39.07 33.94 -47.54
N ILE A 803 -39.92 33.45 -48.44
CA ILE A 803 -39.53 33.03 -49.80
C ILE A 803 -38.91 34.20 -50.58
N ASN A 804 -39.36 35.43 -50.31
CA ASN A 804 -38.86 36.64 -50.93
C ASN A 804 -37.74 37.34 -50.13
N GLY A 805 -37.11 36.64 -49.19
CA GLY A 805 -35.87 37.06 -48.52
C GLY A 805 -36.04 37.81 -47.19
N ILE A 806 -37.24 37.89 -46.63
CA ILE A 806 -37.46 38.43 -45.28
C ILE A 806 -37.31 37.31 -44.25
N ALA A 807 -36.28 37.37 -43.41
CA ALA A 807 -36.00 36.29 -42.46
C ALA A 807 -37.15 36.05 -41.45
N LEU A 808 -37.54 34.78 -41.28
CA LEU A 808 -38.33 34.30 -40.15
C LEU A 808 -37.42 33.73 -39.06
N SER A 809 -37.95 33.61 -37.84
CA SER A 809 -37.31 32.85 -36.77
C SER A 809 -37.14 31.38 -37.17
N GLU A 810 -36.23 30.66 -36.50
CA GLU A 810 -36.03 29.24 -36.75
C GLU A 810 -37.30 28.42 -36.49
N GLN A 811 -38.03 28.74 -35.41
CA GLN A 811 -39.36 28.20 -35.14
C GLN A 811 -40.37 28.55 -36.25
N GLY A 812 -40.37 29.78 -36.75
CA GLY A 812 -41.28 30.21 -37.82
C GLY A 812 -41.02 29.48 -39.13
N ARG A 813 -39.75 29.15 -39.43
CA ARG A 813 -39.39 28.31 -40.57
C ARG A 813 -39.87 26.87 -40.41
N LEU A 814 -39.75 26.30 -39.21
CA LEU A 814 -40.24 24.96 -38.90
C LEU A 814 -41.77 24.88 -38.89
N ASN A 815 -42.45 25.90 -38.35
CA ASN A 815 -43.91 26.00 -38.33
C ASN A 815 -44.47 26.21 -39.74
N GLY A 816 -43.77 26.98 -40.58
CA GLY A 816 -44.21 27.31 -41.92
C GLY A 816 -43.96 26.24 -42.97
N ASP A 817 -43.08 25.27 -42.73
CA ASP A 817 -42.80 24.12 -43.62
C ASP A 817 -43.83 23.01 -43.32
N VAL A 818 -44.97 23.11 -44.01
CA VAL A 818 -46.18 22.30 -43.79
C VAL A 818 -46.46 21.35 -44.96
N VAL A 819 -45.71 21.44 -46.06
CA VAL A 819 -45.82 20.65 -47.29
C VAL A 819 -44.40 20.36 -47.80
N GLY A 820 -44.11 19.10 -48.14
CA GLY A 820 -42.82 18.73 -48.75
C GLY A 820 -41.81 18.10 -47.78
N ASN A 821 -42.10 18.16 -46.47
CA ASN A 821 -41.40 17.46 -45.40
C ASN A 821 -39.93 17.89 -45.26
N GLY A 822 -39.73 19.17 -44.89
CA GLY A 822 -38.40 19.68 -44.58
C GLY A 822 -37.60 20.16 -45.78
N ASP A 823 -38.26 20.40 -46.93
CA ASP A 823 -37.64 21.02 -48.11
C ASP A 823 -37.53 22.55 -47.98
N GLY A 824 -37.95 23.11 -46.85
CA GLY A 824 -37.94 24.52 -46.55
C GLY A 824 -39.22 25.21 -47.01
N LEU A 825 -39.30 26.53 -46.81
CA LEU A 825 -40.51 27.28 -47.14
C LEU A 825 -40.72 27.43 -48.65
N THR A 826 -41.85 26.96 -49.13
CA THR A 826 -42.30 27.00 -50.54
C THR A 826 -43.64 27.72 -50.69
N TYR A 827 -44.02 28.03 -51.93
CA TYR A 827 -45.34 28.59 -52.22
C TYR A 827 -46.47 27.58 -51.93
N ASP A 828 -46.18 26.28 -51.93
CA ASP A 828 -47.14 25.24 -51.59
C ASP A 828 -47.46 25.24 -50.10
N ASP A 829 -46.49 25.57 -49.25
CA ASP A 829 -46.68 25.81 -47.81
C ASP A 829 -47.61 26.99 -47.56
N ALA A 830 -47.30 28.14 -48.18
CA ALA A 830 -48.12 29.34 -48.07
C ALA A 830 -49.57 29.05 -48.49
N MET A 831 -49.74 28.27 -49.55
CA MET A 831 -51.04 27.86 -50.07
C MET A 831 -51.77 26.89 -49.13
N ALA A 832 -51.07 25.96 -48.48
CA ALA A 832 -51.65 25.04 -47.51
C ALA A 832 -52.14 25.79 -46.26
N VAL A 833 -51.33 26.69 -45.71
CA VAL A 833 -51.72 27.55 -44.58
C VAL A 833 -52.90 28.46 -44.94
N MET A 834 -52.91 28.99 -46.17
CA MET A 834 -54.03 29.81 -46.66
C MET A 834 -55.33 29.01 -46.78
N LYS A 835 -55.26 27.78 -47.31
CA LYS A 835 -56.43 26.91 -47.41
C LYS A 835 -56.92 26.47 -46.04
N TYR A 836 -56.03 26.20 -45.09
CA TYR A 836 -56.39 25.86 -43.72
C TYR A 836 -57.10 27.02 -43.02
N SER A 837 -56.55 28.24 -43.09
CA SER A 837 -57.20 29.44 -42.51
C SER A 837 -58.55 29.79 -43.15
N LEU A 838 -58.79 29.36 -44.40
CA LEU A 838 -60.08 29.47 -45.08
C LEU A 838 -61.04 28.30 -44.82
N GLY A 839 -60.65 27.31 -44.01
CA GLY A 839 -61.45 26.11 -43.74
C GLY A 839 -61.60 25.16 -44.93
N LEU A 840 -60.70 25.27 -45.93
CA LEU A 840 -60.63 24.40 -47.12
C LEU A 840 -59.72 23.19 -46.91
N LEU A 841 -58.96 23.17 -45.81
CA LEU A 841 -58.11 22.07 -45.36
C LEU A 841 -58.41 21.80 -43.89
N ASN A 842 -58.50 20.52 -43.51
CA ASN A 842 -58.89 20.13 -42.15
C ASN A 842 -57.69 20.01 -41.18
N GLU A 843 -56.48 19.84 -41.71
CA GLU A 843 -55.24 19.70 -40.95
C GLU A 843 -54.04 20.18 -41.76
N LEU A 844 -52.98 20.57 -41.06
CA LEU A 844 -51.65 20.86 -41.60
C LEU A 844 -50.70 19.84 -40.98
N ASN A 845 -50.07 19.02 -41.81
CA ASN A 845 -49.13 18.00 -41.34
C ASN A 845 -47.81 18.22 -42.08
N GLY A 846 -46.74 18.58 -41.36
CA GLY A 846 -45.38 18.44 -41.89
C GLY A 846 -44.82 17.03 -41.74
N LYS A 847 -45.68 15.99 -41.68
CA LYS A 847 -45.34 14.56 -41.61
C LYS A 847 -46.25 13.71 -42.48
#